data_AF-A0A0C3CXS4-F1
#
_entry.id   AF-A0A0C3CXS4-F1
#
_cell.length_a   1.000
_cell.length_b   1.000
_cell.length_c   1.000
_cell.angle_alpha   90.00
_cell.angle_beta   90.00
_cell.angle_gamma   90.00
#
_symmetry.space_group_name_H-M   'P 1'
#
loop_
_entity.id
_entity.type
_entity.pdbx_description
1 polymer ?
#
loop_
_entity_poly.entity_id
_entity_poly.type
_entity_poly.pdbx_seq_one_letter_code
_entity_poly.pdbx_strand_id
1 'polypeptide(L)'
;MGLNLPLFLDYLSWGDVECVQDPRICYECTALMVSDKLPIVLKRWLSPPRNADTHDFVVDCMQEIGLRELISLHSTVQHLKKDLSQAQLTKMTLDDIIETFKGMSFGVGAPQLWTVLQHLACTGDQQSWNTYKSPTLVVTFIMWMLLYLQSHHNSDGPKFLTLFLKSQGISAKSLDALHAFGITMSYKWAVEAVEQLSSAQMSEVHDVVQSGQPWFMSYDNVNIPFRTFAQCIDHQHHFNSGTATTIYIQPHAPPIPALSFQALQTQCAIGGKTPITFQKIISLEREAAQRSHPHFVWHVLQALLSSPDFDLATYSARDSPVFTPLQPNHELPCGHDYITKQYVLETQQVDEASYDGNLKLLGIWQEQLGLGSHAQKIVTGTDRIIVVGGDQFTDHNGHDRLDWLVIVFGWFHLLMAFANSLHRQYLGSGAGHGLMHAFTILSRKGLGTVQTRGPFHQHLHEAISHMAEAHFRTCWKSPAKLLQLADRIITQMSSSDAIEHQDLKTKTDRDELLRQSAMWNRDVLRYLELHKVMKKGDIGHMEDMLPYLLFRFIGGRNSKYAIEILELLQALHLEEFMRTRCWLVNFHRGCEHFTPVDKAQEKNIKAVKVTFRVIGPFATWDHIGKISPAIPSLEAVQHHMEKQVRTVYRGSSHTSPSHEKDVKTLGDAYVASHVHEFVPGCHIEGKNDIAFDFVQQGTHNLWKTIAQWWDQRSFPRATEQVYCDLDVD
;
A
#
# COMPACT_ATOMS: atom_id res chain seq x y z
N MET A 1 -30.57 45.74 -66.98
CA MET A 1 -31.10 45.75 -65.60
C MET A 1 -29.94 45.68 -64.62
N GLY A 2 -30.07 46.40 -63.50
CA GLY A 2 -28.98 46.81 -62.61
C GLY A 2 -28.45 45.71 -61.69
N LEU A 3 -27.69 44.75 -62.23
CA LEU A 3 -26.94 43.81 -61.41
C LEU A 3 -25.71 44.54 -60.83
N ASN A 4 -25.82 44.96 -59.57
CA ASN A 4 -24.67 45.52 -58.85
C ASN A 4 -23.80 44.39 -58.28
N LEU A 5 -22.57 44.70 -57.90
CA LEU A 5 -21.61 43.69 -57.43
C LEU A 5 -22.14 42.88 -56.22
N PRO A 6 -22.81 43.47 -55.21
CA PRO A 6 -23.47 42.69 -54.15
C PRO A 6 -24.48 41.67 -54.66
N LEU A 7 -25.41 42.07 -55.54
CA LEU A 7 -26.41 41.17 -56.13
C LEU A 7 -25.76 40.06 -56.96
N PHE A 8 -24.69 40.39 -57.71
CA PHE A 8 -23.93 39.39 -58.44
C PHE A 8 -23.26 38.38 -57.50
N LEU A 9 -22.62 38.84 -56.42
CA LEU A 9 -21.96 37.97 -55.44
C LEU A 9 -22.97 37.11 -54.67
N ASP A 10 -24.14 37.65 -54.35
CA ASP A 10 -25.23 36.93 -53.69
C ASP A 10 -25.76 35.79 -54.58
N TYR A 11 -26.10 36.08 -55.83
CA TYR A 11 -26.55 35.06 -56.78
C TYR A 11 -25.47 34.02 -57.11
N LEU A 12 -24.20 34.43 -57.21
CA LEU A 12 -23.07 33.52 -57.37
C LEU A 12 -22.82 32.67 -56.11
N SER A 13 -23.20 33.15 -54.92
CA SER A 13 -22.97 32.47 -53.64
C SER A 13 -24.23 31.79 -53.09
N TRP A 14 -24.97 31.11 -53.96
CA TRP A 14 -26.16 30.29 -53.63
C TRP A 14 -27.40 31.07 -53.11
N GLY A 15 -27.49 32.39 -53.33
CA GLY A 15 -28.60 33.24 -52.85
C GLY A 15 -29.94 33.12 -53.59
N ASP A 16 -29.99 32.41 -54.74
CA ASP A 16 -31.22 32.22 -55.53
C ASP A 16 -31.36 30.78 -56.05
N VAL A 17 -32.58 30.22 -55.97
CA VAL A 17 -32.85 28.80 -56.29
C VAL A 17 -32.62 28.48 -57.77
N GLU A 18 -32.93 29.40 -58.69
CA GLU A 18 -32.69 29.19 -60.11
C GLU A 18 -31.18 29.17 -60.40
N CYS A 19 -30.41 30.02 -59.71
CA CYS A 19 -28.94 30.04 -59.80
C CYS A 19 -28.28 28.78 -59.22
N VAL A 20 -28.81 28.25 -58.11
CA VAL A 20 -28.33 27.00 -57.49
C VAL A 20 -28.59 25.77 -58.36
N GLN A 21 -29.57 25.82 -59.26
CA GLN A 21 -29.91 24.71 -60.17
C GLN A 21 -29.29 24.85 -61.56
N ASP A 22 -28.73 26.01 -61.93
CA ASP A 22 -28.05 26.19 -63.22
C ASP A 22 -26.70 25.45 -63.24
N PRO A 23 -26.49 24.52 -64.18
CA PRO A 23 -25.26 23.71 -64.23
C PRO A 23 -23.98 24.52 -64.43
N ARG A 24 -24.04 25.66 -65.12
CA ARG A 24 -22.88 26.52 -65.36
C ARG A 24 -22.52 27.30 -64.11
N ILE A 25 -23.53 27.83 -63.40
CA ILE A 25 -23.30 28.51 -62.13
C ILE A 25 -22.74 27.53 -61.09
N CYS A 26 -23.30 26.30 -61.01
CA CYS A 26 -22.78 25.25 -60.14
C CYS A 26 -21.30 24.91 -60.43
N TYR A 27 -20.93 24.80 -61.71
CA TYR A 27 -19.56 24.55 -62.12
C TYR A 27 -18.61 25.67 -61.65
N GLU A 28 -18.97 26.93 -61.89
CA GLU A 28 -18.17 28.08 -61.47
C GLU A 28 -18.08 28.21 -59.95
N CYS A 29 -19.16 27.94 -59.22
CA CYS A 29 -19.17 27.89 -57.75
C CYS A 29 -18.20 26.81 -57.24
N THR A 30 -18.24 25.62 -57.83
CA THR A 30 -17.35 24.51 -57.48
C THR A 30 -15.90 24.88 -57.79
N ALA A 31 -15.63 25.45 -58.96
CA ALA A 31 -14.31 25.91 -59.38
C ALA A 31 -13.75 26.99 -58.44
N LEU A 32 -14.61 27.90 -57.96
CA LEU A 32 -14.24 28.91 -56.97
C LEU A 32 -13.87 28.28 -55.62
N MET A 33 -14.67 27.31 -55.14
CA MET A 33 -14.45 26.64 -53.84
C MET A 33 -13.15 25.83 -53.77
N VAL A 34 -12.65 25.33 -54.90
CA VAL A 34 -11.37 24.62 -54.99
C VAL A 34 -10.20 25.51 -55.40
N SER A 35 -10.44 26.81 -55.65
CA SER A 35 -9.42 27.72 -56.11
C SER A 35 -8.49 28.18 -54.99
N ASP A 36 -7.17 28.09 -55.23
CA ASP A 36 -6.15 28.68 -54.35
C ASP A 36 -6.29 30.21 -54.19
N LYS A 37 -7.06 30.86 -55.08
CA LYS A 37 -7.31 32.31 -55.03
C LYS A 37 -8.38 32.67 -54.00
N LEU A 38 -9.35 31.81 -53.72
CA LEU A 38 -10.45 32.13 -52.82
C LEU A 38 -9.97 32.47 -51.39
N PRO A 39 -9.07 31.70 -50.74
CA PRO A 39 -8.52 32.07 -49.44
C PRO A 39 -7.79 33.42 -49.43
N ILE A 40 -7.14 33.79 -50.55
CA ILE A 40 -6.45 35.08 -50.71
C ILE A 40 -7.48 36.22 -50.79
N VAL A 41 -8.58 36.01 -51.51
CA VAL A 41 -9.69 36.97 -51.60
C VAL A 41 -10.33 37.17 -50.23
N LEU A 42 -10.66 36.10 -49.51
CA LEU A 42 -11.24 36.16 -48.17
C LEU A 42 -10.32 36.88 -47.17
N LYS A 43 -9.01 36.64 -47.20
CA LYS A 43 -8.02 37.37 -46.37
C LYS A 43 -8.00 38.88 -46.68
N ARG A 44 -8.16 39.27 -47.95
CA ARG A 44 -8.22 40.69 -48.34
C ARG A 44 -9.54 41.33 -47.92
N TRP A 45 -10.64 40.58 -47.94
CA TRP A 45 -11.94 41.05 -47.45
C TRP A 45 -11.95 41.21 -45.93
N LEU A 46 -11.21 40.37 -45.21
CA LEU A 46 -11.02 40.48 -43.76
C LEU A 46 -10.22 41.72 -43.35
N SER A 47 -9.30 42.21 -44.19
CA SER A 47 -8.50 43.40 -43.91
C SER A 47 -8.44 44.31 -45.15
N PRO A 48 -9.56 44.97 -45.48
CA PRO A 48 -9.65 45.79 -46.68
C PRO A 48 -8.81 47.07 -46.53
N PRO A 49 -8.27 47.64 -47.63
CA PRO A 49 -7.41 48.83 -47.58
C PRO A 49 -8.06 50.12 -47.05
N ARG A 50 -9.37 50.13 -46.77
CA ARG A 50 -10.16 51.28 -46.28
C ARG A 50 -11.19 50.77 -45.27
N ASN A 51 -11.49 51.61 -44.26
CA ASN A 51 -12.33 51.49 -43.04
C ASN A 51 -13.62 50.61 -43.02
N ALA A 52 -13.74 49.55 -43.80
CA ALA A 52 -14.81 48.56 -43.68
C ALA A 52 -14.35 47.47 -42.71
N ASP A 53 -15.11 47.28 -41.64
CA ASP A 53 -14.85 46.24 -40.65
C ASP A 53 -15.69 45.00 -40.99
N THR A 54 -15.04 43.93 -41.43
CA THR A 54 -15.65 42.61 -41.67
C THR A 54 -15.28 41.60 -40.59
N HIS A 55 -14.59 42.05 -39.53
CA HIS A 55 -14.16 41.17 -38.44
C HIS A 55 -15.34 40.57 -37.69
N ASP A 56 -16.43 41.32 -37.52
CA ASP A 56 -17.65 40.85 -36.85
C ASP A 56 -18.23 39.59 -37.51
N PHE A 57 -18.31 39.55 -38.85
CA PHE A 57 -18.80 38.37 -39.57
C PHE A 57 -17.95 37.12 -39.33
N VAL A 58 -16.62 37.26 -39.33
CA VAL A 58 -15.72 36.11 -39.08
C VAL A 58 -15.86 35.64 -37.63
N VAL A 59 -16.01 36.56 -36.68
CA VAL A 59 -16.27 36.23 -35.28
C VAL A 59 -17.59 35.46 -35.15
N ASP A 60 -18.66 35.91 -35.79
CA ASP A 60 -19.97 35.23 -35.77
C ASP A 60 -19.87 33.80 -36.34
N CYS A 61 -19.22 33.61 -37.49
CA CYS A 61 -19.01 32.27 -38.06
C CYS A 61 -18.21 31.36 -37.12
N MET A 62 -17.16 31.88 -36.46
CA MET A 62 -16.37 31.12 -35.51
C MET A 62 -17.15 30.76 -34.26
N GLN A 63 -18.01 31.66 -33.76
CA GLN A 63 -18.92 31.39 -32.65
C GLN A 63 -19.91 30.27 -32.99
N GLU A 64 -20.52 30.30 -34.17
CA GLU A 64 -21.48 29.28 -34.61
C GLU A 64 -20.82 27.90 -34.72
N ILE A 65 -19.64 27.83 -35.36
CA ILE A 65 -18.87 26.58 -35.47
C ILE A 65 -18.50 26.06 -34.08
N GLY A 66 -17.95 26.91 -33.21
CA GLY A 66 -17.54 26.53 -31.86
C GLY A 66 -18.72 26.05 -31.00
N LEU A 67 -19.87 26.73 -31.07
CA LEU A 67 -21.07 26.34 -30.34
C LEU A 67 -21.61 24.99 -30.80
N ARG A 68 -21.71 24.78 -32.12
CA ARG A 68 -22.16 23.51 -32.70
C ARG A 68 -21.27 22.34 -32.27
N GLU A 69 -19.96 22.55 -32.28
CA GLU A 69 -18.97 21.55 -31.87
C GLU A 69 -19.05 21.23 -30.38
N LEU A 70 -19.19 22.25 -29.52
CA LEU A 70 -19.38 22.05 -28.08
C LEU A 70 -20.66 21.28 -27.77
N ILE A 71 -21.76 21.58 -28.47
CA ILE A 71 -23.03 20.85 -28.33
C ILE A 71 -22.86 19.38 -28.70
N SER A 72 -22.09 19.08 -29.75
CA SER A 72 -21.83 17.69 -30.15
C SER A 72 -21.14 16.86 -29.04
N LEU A 73 -20.39 17.51 -28.16
CA LEU A 73 -19.67 16.87 -27.05
C LEU A 73 -20.54 16.62 -25.82
N HIS A 74 -21.77 17.15 -25.72
CA HIS A 74 -22.57 17.04 -24.49
C HIS A 74 -22.77 15.60 -24.01
N SER A 75 -23.05 14.66 -24.92
CA SER A 75 -23.25 13.25 -24.56
C SER A 75 -21.98 12.55 -24.07
N THR A 76 -20.79 13.06 -24.42
CA THR A 76 -19.50 12.46 -24.08
C THR A 76 -18.91 12.99 -22.77
N VAL A 77 -19.56 13.96 -22.13
CA VAL A 77 -19.11 14.57 -20.86
C VAL A 77 -20.18 14.55 -19.76
N GLN A 78 -21.15 13.65 -19.90
CA GLN A 78 -22.26 13.41 -18.98
C GLN A 78 -22.25 11.99 -18.39
N HIS A 79 -21.10 11.32 -18.36
CA HIS A 79 -20.96 9.93 -17.92
C HIS A 79 -21.00 9.79 -16.40
N LEU A 80 -20.47 10.76 -15.66
CA LEU A 80 -20.52 10.80 -14.21
C LEU A 80 -21.89 11.35 -13.79
N LYS A 81 -22.94 10.53 -13.95
CA LYS A 81 -24.31 10.83 -13.49
C LYS A 81 -24.37 10.87 -11.95
N LYS A 82 -25.58 10.87 -11.39
CA LYS A 82 -25.81 11.09 -9.96
C LYS A 82 -25.16 10.03 -9.05
N ASP A 83 -25.04 8.79 -9.52
CA ASP A 83 -24.45 7.70 -8.75
C ASP A 83 -22.97 7.57 -9.10
N LEU A 84 -22.11 7.99 -8.17
CA LEU A 84 -20.66 7.91 -8.30
C LEU A 84 -20.15 6.56 -7.78
N SER A 85 -19.31 5.90 -8.56
CA SER A 85 -18.55 4.73 -8.15
C SER A 85 -17.08 4.90 -8.48
N GLN A 86 -16.22 4.18 -7.75
CA GLN A 86 -14.79 4.10 -8.06
C GLN A 86 -14.58 3.69 -9.53
N ALA A 87 -15.29 2.67 -10.02
CA ALA A 87 -15.15 2.15 -11.36
C ALA A 87 -15.42 3.22 -12.44
N GLN A 88 -16.47 4.02 -12.28
CA GLN A 88 -16.76 5.12 -13.21
C GLN A 88 -15.67 6.19 -13.18
N LEU A 89 -15.19 6.55 -12.00
CA LEU A 89 -14.17 7.59 -11.83
C LEU A 89 -12.78 7.19 -12.38
N THR A 90 -12.46 5.90 -12.38
CA THR A 90 -11.17 5.39 -12.89
C THR A 90 -11.22 4.87 -14.32
N LYS A 91 -12.41 4.77 -14.94
CA LYS A 91 -12.57 4.22 -16.30
C LYS A 91 -12.09 5.16 -17.40
N MET A 92 -12.30 6.46 -17.23
CA MET A 92 -12.03 7.46 -18.26
C MET A 92 -10.57 7.95 -18.16
N THR A 93 -9.82 7.87 -19.26
CA THR A 93 -8.45 8.42 -19.31
C THR A 93 -8.44 9.80 -19.95
N LEU A 94 -7.45 10.64 -19.61
CA LEU A 94 -7.30 11.95 -20.25
C LEU A 94 -6.99 11.80 -21.74
N ASP A 95 -6.27 10.76 -22.13
CA ASP A 95 -5.95 10.48 -23.54
C ASP A 95 -7.24 10.22 -24.34
N ASP A 96 -8.15 9.36 -23.84
CA ASP A 96 -9.44 9.09 -24.51
C ASP A 96 -10.28 10.37 -24.67
N ILE A 97 -10.24 11.26 -23.67
CA ILE A 97 -10.94 12.55 -23.68
C ILE A 97 -10.34 13.48 -24.73
N ILE A 98 -9.01 13.57 -24.78
CA ILE A 98 -8.29 14.38 -25.76
C ILE A 98 -8.59 13.88 -27.18
N GLU A 99 -8.60 12.57 -27.41
CA GLU A 99 -8.92 11.99 -28.71
C GLU A 99 -10.37 12.30 -29.13
N THR A 100 -11.30 12.19 -28.19
CA THR A 100 -12.72 12.55 -28.39
C THR A 100 -12.86 14.04 -28.72
N PHE A 101 -12.21 14.93 -27.96
CA PHE A 101 -12.27 16.37 -28.20
C PHE A 101 -11.67 16.77 -29.54
N LYS A 102 -10.61 16.10 -29.98
CA LYS A 102 -10.02 16.28 -31.32
C LYS A 102 -10.89 15.73 -32.46
N GLY A 103 -11.98 15.02 -32.17
CA GLY A 103 -12.84 14.39 -33.17
C GLY A 103 -12.22 13.16 -33.83
N MET A 104 -11.23 12.52 -33.19
CA MET A 104 -10.58 11.31 -33.71
C MET A 104 -11.38 10.03 -33.37
N SER A 105 -12.40 10.14 -32.53
CA SER A 105 -13.25 9.03 -32.10
C SER A 105 -14.68 9.19 -32.61
N PHE A 106 -15.16 8.22 -33.39
CA PHE A 106 -16.58 7.98 -33.71
C PHE A 106 -17.42 9.19 -34.20
N GLY A 107 -16.82 10.16 -34.89
CA GLY A 107 -17.56 11.26 -35.53
C GLY A 107 -18.14 12.31 -34.58
N VAL A 108 -17.77 12.28 -33.30
CA VAL A 108 -18.15 13.26 -32.28
C VAL A 108 -16.89 14.00 -31.84
N GLY A 109 -16.92 15.34 -31.81
CA GLY A 109 -15.74 16.12 -31.45
C GLY A 109 -15.86 17.62 -31.70
N ALA A 110 -14.82 18.35 -31.32
CA ALA A 110 -14.67 19.77 -31.59
C ALA A 110 -13.31 20.08 -32.27
N PRO A 111 -13.02 19.52 -33.46
CA PRO A 111 -11.70 19.62 -34.07
C PRO A 111 -11.32 21.06 -34.41
N GLN A 112 -12.26 21.86 -34.89
CA GLN A 112 -12.00 23.24 -35.32
C GLN A 112 -11.76 24.11 -34.10
N LEU A 113 -12.62 24.03 -33.08
CA LEU A 113 -12.43 24.74 -31.82
C LEU A 113 -11.13 24.31 -31.12
N TRP A 114 -10.85 23.00 -31.07
CA TRP A 114 -9.60 22.46 -30.55
C TRP A 114 -8.39 23.09 -31.25
N THR A 115 -8.40 23.12 -32.59
CA THR A 115 -7.30 23.65 -33.40
C THR A 115 -7.06 25.12 -33.09
N VAL A 116 -8.12 25.93 -32.97
CA VAL A 116 -8.03 27.35 -32.62
C VAL A 116 -7.44 27.52 -31.22
N LEU A 117 -7.99 26.83 -30.22
CA LEU A 117 -7.51 26.92 -28.84
C LEU A 117 -6.05 26.46 -28.72
N GLN A 118 -5.68 25.39 -29.42
CA GLN A 118 -4.32 24.88 -29.46
C GLN A 118 -3.34 25.87 -30.09
N HIS A 119 -3.75 26.57 -31.15
CA HIS A 119 -2.95 27.61 -31.78
C HIS A 119 -2.78 28.84 -30.87
N LEU A 120 -3.82 29.21 -30.13
CA LEU A 120 -3.78 30.30 -29.15
C LEU A 120 -2.94 29.94 -27.91
N ALA A 121 -2.96 28.67 -27.49
CA ALA A 121 -2.28 28.22 -26.28
C ALA A 121 -0.76 28.05 -26.43
N CYS A 122 -0.25 27.91 -27.66
CA CYS A 122 1.17 27.68 -27.90
C CYS A 122 1.63 28.27 -29.24
N THR A 123 2.61 29.17 -29.20
CA THR A 123 3.29 29.64 -30.41
C THR A 123 4.29 28.61 -30.92
N GLY A 124 4.70 28.72 -32.19
CA GLY A 124 5.67 27.80 -32.82
C GLY A 124 7.01 27.75 -32.07
N ASP A 125 7.52 28.90 -31.64
CA ASP A 125 8.76 28.98 -30.84
C ASP A 125 8.59 28.25 -29.50
N GLN A 126 7.46 28.48 -28.83
CA GLN A 126 7.18 27.93 -27.51
C GLN A 126 6.95 26.41 -27.54
N GLN A 127 6.54 25.86 -28.69
CA GLN A 127 6.40 24.42 -28.89
C GLN A 127 7.74 23.68 -28.78
N SER A 128 8.85 24.35 -29.11
CA SER A 128 10.20 23.79 -28.98
C SER A 128 10.80 23.93 -27.57
N TRP A 129 10.28 24.84 -26.73
CA TRP A 129 10.85 25.19 -25.42
C TRP A 129 9.97 24.76 -24.24
N ASN A 130 8.70 24.42 -24.48
CA ASN A 130 7.78 23.97 -23.43
C ASN A 130 8.18 22.60 -22.90
N THR A 131 8.84 22.61 -21.75
CA THR A 131 9.27 21.41 -21.02
C THR A 131 8.35 21.08 -19.84
N TYR A 132 7.56 22.06 -19.36
CA TYR A 132 6.78 21.96 -18.12
C TYR A 132 5.26 21.90 -18.34
N LYS A 133 4.74 22.60 -19.35
CA LYS A 133 3.31 22.76 -19.60
C LYS A 133 2.92 21.96 -20.83
N SER A 134 1.83 21.21 -20.75
CA SER A 134 1.22 20.56 -21.91
C SER A 134 0.11 21.45 -22.45
N PRO A 135 0.28 22.10 -23.62
CA PRO A 135 -0.78 22.88 -24.24
C PRO A 135 -2.05 22.05 -24.48
N THR A 136 -1.88 20.75 -24.79
CA THR A 136 -2.99 19.80 -24.95
C THR A 136 -3.81 19.67 -23.68
N LEU A 137 -3.18 19.55 -22.50
CA LEU A 137 -3.91 19.51 -21.23
C LEU A 137 -4.62 20.85 -20.97
N VAL A 138 -3.95 21.98 -21.22
CA VAL A 138 -4.55 23.32 -21.05
C VAL A 138 -5.81 23.48 -21.90
N VAL A 139 -5.75 23.12 -23.19
CA VAL A 139 -6.90 23.16 -24.09
C VAL A 139 -8.03 22.26 -23.60
N THR A 140 -7.71 21.05 -23.12
CA THR A 140 -8.69 20.13 -22.55
C THR A 140 -9.42 20.75 -21.36
N PHE A 141 -8.70 21.41 -20.44
CA PHE A 141 -9.29 22.10 -19.31
C PHE A 141 -10.18 23.29 -19.72
N ILE A 142 -9.74 24.08 -20.71
CA ILE A 142 -10.56 25.17 -21.26
C ILE A 142 -11.86 24.62 -21.85
N MET A 143 -11.80 23.53 -22.60
CA MET A 143 -13.00 22.90 -23.17
C MET A 143 -13.95 22.40 -22.08
N TRP A 144 -13.44 21.79 -21.01
CA TRP A 144 -14.28 21.42 -19.85
C TRP A 144 -14.96 22.61 -19.20
N MET A 145 -14.24 23.73 -19.01
CA MET A 145 -14.83 24.95 -18.46
C MET A 145 -15.97 25.47 -19.35
N LEU A 146 -15.76 25.52 -20.67
CA LEU A 146 -16.79 25.95 -21.62
C LEU A 146 -18.02 25.03 -21.60
N LEU A 147 -17.80 23.71 -21.61
CA LEU A 147 -18.87 22.72 -21.54
C LEU A 147 -19.68 22.84 -20.25
N TYR A 148 -19.00 22.99 -19.11
CA TYR A 148 -19.64 23.15 -17.80
C TYR A 148 -20.42 24.45 -17.66
N LEU A 149 -19.92 25.55 -18.23
CA LEU A 149 -20.62 26.83 -18.27
C LEU A 149 -21.89 26.79 -19.14
N GLN A 150 -21.91 25.96 -20.19
CA GLN A 150 -23.14 25.74 -20.97
C GLN A 150 -24.20 24.95 -20.20
N SER A 151 -23.79 24.00 -19.36
CA SER A 151 -24.69 23.21 -18.53
C SER A 151 -23.97 22.54 -17.38
N HIS A 152 -24.54 22.62 -16.17
CA HIS A 152 -24.05 21.89 -15.00
C HIS A 152 -24.00 20.37 -15.20
N HIS A 153 -24.73 19.81 -16.17
CA HIS A 153 -24.68 18.39 -16.49
C HIS A 153 -23.39 17.98 -17.20
N ASN A 154 -22.76 18.89 -17.94
CA ASN A 154 -21.50 18.66 -18.67
C ASN A 154 -20.28 18.80 -17.74
N SER A 155 -20.27 18.04 -16.66
CA SER A 155 -19.41 18.27 -15.50
C SER A 155 -18.43 17.15 -15.21
N ASP A 156 -18.23 16.18 -16.11
CA ASP A 156 -17.32 15.04 -15.86
C ASP A 156 -15.91 15.51 -15.44
N GLY A 157 -15.32 16.44 -16.19
CA GLY A 157 -14.02 17.04 -15.86
C GLY A 157 -13.99 17.73 -14.49
N PRO A 158 -14.87 18.74 -14.25
CA PRO A 158 -14.97 19.39 -12.94
C PRO A 158 -15.21 18.43 -11.78
N LYS A 159 -16.07 17.42 -11.93
CA LYS A 159 -16.34 16.39 -10.89
C LYS A 159 -15.08 15.60 -10.56
N PHE A 160 -14.38 15.14 -11.58
CA PHE A 160 -13.15 14.37 -11.42
C PHE A 160 -12.06 15.20 -10.73
N LEU A 161 -11.82 16.43 -11.19
CA LEU A 161 -10.84 17.33 -10.58
C LEU A 161 -11.22 17.69 -9.13
N THR A 162 -12.51 17.85 -8.85
CA THR A 162 -13.00 18.15 -7.49
C THR A 162 -12.65 17.03 -6.51
N LEU A 163 -12.92 15.78 -6.87
CA LEU A 163 -12.62 14.63 -6.02
C LEU A 163 -11.12 14.44 -5.82
N PHE A 164 -10.33 14.65 -6.88
CA PHE A 164 -8.87 14.65 -6.79
C PHE A 164 -8.35 15.74 -5.83
N LEU A 165 -8.78 16.99 -6.01
CA LEU A 165 -8.32 18.08 -5.13
C LEU A 165 -8.83 17.88 -3.69
N LYS A 166 -10.03 17.33 -3.53
CA LYS A 166 -10.58 16.95 -2.23
C LYS A 166 -9.74 15.86 -1.56
N SER A 167 -9.28 14.85 -2.30
CA SER A 167 -8.39 13.82 -1.76
C SER A 167 -7.01 14.36 -1.38
N GLN A 168 -6.55 15.42 -2.02
CA GLN A 168 -5.34 16.16 -1.65
C GLN A 168 -5.52 17.15 -0.48
N GLY A 169 -6.70 17.22 0.13
CA GLY A 169 -6.96 18.08 1.29
C GLY A 169 -7.13 19.57 0.95
N ILE A 170 -7.62 19.90 -0.25
CA ILE A 170 -7.92 21.29 -0.62
C ILE A 170 -8.88 21.96 0.38
N SER A 171 -8.61 23.23 0.71
CA SER A 171 -9.48 23.99 1.61
C SER A 171 -10.82 24.31 0.93
N ALA A 172 -11.91 24.43 1.72
CA ALA A 172 -13.22 24.81 1.20
C ALA A 172 -13.18 26.12 0.41
N LYS A 173 -12.49 27.15 0.94
CA LYS A 173 -12.34 28.46 0.26
C LYS A 173 -11.59 28.36 -1.07
N SER A 174 -10.55 27.53 -1.12
CA SER A 174 -9.80 27.30 -2.36
C SER A 174 -10.66 26.59 -3.39
N LEU A 175 -11.47 25.61 -2.95
CA LEU A 175 -12.39 24.90 -3.82
C LEU A 175 -13.53 25.81 -4.32
N ASP A 176 -14.07 26.68 -3.46
CA ASP A 176 -15.09 27.67 -3.84
C ASP A 176 -14.54 28.68 -4.86
N ALA A 177 -13.29 29.10 -4.72
CA ALA A 177 -12.63 29.96 -5.71
C ALA A 177 -12.47 29.26 -7.06
N LEU A 178 -12.05 27.99 -7.09
CA LEU A 178 -11.94 27.21 -8.32
C LEU A 178 -13.32 26.93 -8.94
N HIS A 179 -14.33 26.73 -8.10
CA HIS A 179 -15.71 26.56 -8.54
C HIS A 179 -16.25 27.81 -9.23
N ALA A 180 -15.92 29.00 -8.72
CA ALA A 180 -16.28 30.28 -9.34
C ALA A 180 -15.67 30.44 -10.76
N PHE A 181 -14.53 29.80 -11.02
CA PHE A 181 -13.94 29.75 -12.36
C PHE A 181 -14.49 28.61 -13.25
N GLY A 182 -15.42 27.80 -12.76
CA GLY A 182 -15.95 26.64 -13.49
C GLY A 182 -14.95 25.47 -13.61
N ILE A 183 -13.87 25.48 -12.82
CA ILE A 183 -12.81 24.46 -12.84
C ILE A 183 -13.22 23.24 -12.02
N THR A 184 -13.95 23.47 -10.92
CA THR A 184 -14.41 22.43 -9.99
C THR A 184 -15.90 22.53 -9.72
N MET A 185 -16.47 21.48 -9.17
CA MET A 185 -17.77 21.48 -8.50
C MET A 185 -17.66 22.23 -7.16
N SER A 186 -18.82 22.51 -6.56
CA SER A 186 -18.89 23.20 -5.28
C SER A 186 -18.36 22.33 -4.14
N TYR A 187 -17.97 22.96 -3.02
CA TYR A 187 -17.60 22.22 -1.82
C TYR A 187 -18.72 21.32 -1.30
N LYS A 188 -19.98 21.79 -1.35
CA LYS A 188 -21.14 21.00 -0.99
C LYS A 188 -21.23 19.71 -1.81
N TRP A 189 -21.10 19.82 -3.13
CA TRP A 189 -21.10 18.66 -4.01
C TRP A 189 -19.96 17.69 -3.66
N ALA A 190 -18.76 18.21 -3.35
CA ALA A 190 -17.62 17.37 -3.00
C ALA A 190 -17.88 16.55 -1.72
N VAL A 191 -18.55 17.11 -0.71
CA VAL A 191 -18.93 16.40 0.51
C VAL A 191 -19.97 15.32 0.20
N GLU A 192 -21.04 15.68 -0.51
CA GLU A 192 -22.09 14.73 -0.91
C GLU A 192 -21.53 13.58 -1.77
N ALA A 193 -20.57 13.87 -2.64
CA ALA A 193 -19.90 12.87 -3.48
C ALA A 193 -19.07 11.87 -2.65
N VAL A 194 -18.38 12.33 -1.60
CA VAL A 194 -17.65 11.45 -0.67
C VAL A 194 -18.62 10.56 0.11
N GLU A 195 -19.74 11.10 0.57
CA GLU A 195 -20.79 10.32 1.26
C GLU A 195 -21.44 9.27 0.35
N GLN A 196 -21.66 9.60 -0.94
CA GLN A 196 -22.14 8.64 -1.94
C GLN A 196 -21.13 7.52 -2.18
N LEU A 197 -19.84 7.85 -2.33
CA LEU A 197 -18.78 6.84 -2.47
C LEU A 197 -18.70 5.94 -1.24
N SER A 198 -18.84 6.51 -0.04
CA SER A 198 -18.86 5.75 1.21
C SER A 198 -20.03 4.76 1.27
N SER A 199 -21.25 5.24 0.99
CA SER A 199 -22.45 4.41 0.93
C SER A 199 -22.33 3.31 -0.13
N ALA A 200 -21.75 3.61 -1.30
CA ALA A 200 -21.53 2.64 -2.36
C ALA A 200 -20.53 1.54 -1.94
N GLN A 201 -19.46 1.89 -1.23
CA GLN A 201 -18.50 0.92 -0.68
C GLN A 201 -19.13 0.05 0.41
N MET A 202 -19.96 0.63 1.29
CA MET A 202 -20.69 -0.13 2.31
C MET A 202 -21.74 -1.09 1.72
N SER A 203 -22.45 -0.67 0.67
CA SER A 203 -23.36 -1.56 -0.06
C SER A 203 -22.59 -2.71 -0.73
N GLU A 204 -21.45 -2.41 -1.35
CA GLU A 204 -20.65 -3.42 -2.06
C GLU A 204 -20.06 -4.46 -1.09
N VAL A 205 -19.55 -4.04 0.08
CA VAL A 205 -19.03 -5.01 1.06
C VAL A 205 -20.14 -5.89 1.63
N HIS A 206 -21.36 -5.36 1.81
CA HIS A 206 -22.51 -6.16 2.22
C HIS A 206 -22.85 -7.24 1.18
N ASP A 207 -22.91 -6.88 -0.10
CA ASP A 207 -23.17 -7.82 -1.19
C ASP A 207 -22.08 -8.91 -1.26
N VAL A 208 -20.83 -8.52 -1.09
CA VAL A 208 -19.69 -9.45 -1.06
C VAL A 208 -19.80 -10.43 0.12
N VAL A 209 -20.07 -9.95 1.33
CA VAL A 209 -20.20 -10.80 2.53
C VAL A 209 -21.36 -11.78 2.38
N GLN A 210 -22.46 -11.37 1.73
CA GLN A 210 -23.62 -12.23 1.49
C GLN A 210 -23.45 -13.17 0.29
N SER A 211 -22.52 -12.90 -0.63
CA SER A 211 -22.30 -13.73 -1.83
C SER A 211 -21.74 -15.14 -1.55
N GLY A 212 -21.27 -15.39 -0.32
CA GLY A 212 -20.57 -16.62 0.06
C GLY A 212 -19.10 -16.66 -0.40
N GLN A 213 -18.57 -15.60 -0.98
CA GLN A 213 -17.13 -15.49 -1.26
C GLN A 213 -16.33 -15.46 0.06
N PRO A 214 -15.19 -16.17 0.14
CA PRO A 214 -14.32 -16.08 1.30
C PRO A 214 -13.77 -14.66 1.50
N TRP A 215 -13.85 -14.19 2.73
CA TRP A 215 -13.34 -12.89 3.15
C TRP A 215 -12.71 -13.02 4.53
N PHE A 216 -11.84 -12.07 4.86
CA PHE A 216 -11.28 -11.93 6.20
C PHE A 216 -11.18 -10.45 6.53
N MET A 217 -10.97 -10.12 7.81
CA MET A 217 -10.85 -8.74 8.25
C MET A 217 -9.61 -8.51 9.09
N SER A 218 -9.20 -7.26 9.20
CA SER A 218 -8.29 -6.83 10.26
C SER A 218 -8.71 -5.49 10.82
N TYR A 219 -8.32 -5.22 12.06
CA TYR A 219 -8.60 -3.99 12.76
C TYR A 219 -7.43 -3.59 13.65
N ASP A 220 -7.32 -2.30 13.93
CA ASP A 220 -6.36 -1.75 14.91
C ASP A 220 -6.77 -0.31 15.28
N ASN A 221 -6.14 0.21 16.33
CA ASN A 221 -6.46 1.46 16.98
C ASN A 221 -6.12 2.72 16.15
N VAL A 222 -7.14 3.55 16.00
CA VAL A 222 -7.07 4.90 15.47
C VAL A 222 -6.96 5.91 16.60
N ASN A 223 -5.74 6.36 16.87
CA ASN A 223 -5.43 7.44 17.80
C ASN A 223 -5.38 8.83 17.12
N ILE A 224 -6.29 9.75 17.48
CA ILE A 224 -6.38 11.09 16.87
C ILE A 224 -6.27 12.19 17.94
N PRO A 225 -5.30 13.12 17.82
CA PRO A 225 -5.26 14.32 18.64
C PRO A 225 -6.20 15.39 18.08
N PHE A 226 -7.26 15.71 18.83
CA PHE A 226 -8.16 16.83 18.53
C PHE A 226 -7.60 18.11 19.15
N ARG A 227 -7.21 19.04 18.28
CA ARG A 227 -6.66 20.35 18.69
C ARG A 227 -7.75 21.40 18.60
N THR A 228 -8.00 22.07 19.71
CA THR A 228 -8.93 23.20 19.83
C THR A 228 -8.19 24.52 19.59
N PHE A 229 -8.68 25.39 18.72
CA PHE A 229 -7.97 26.63 18.35
C PHE A 229 -7.93 27.65 19.49
N ALA A 230 -8.99 27.70 20.31
CA ALA A 230 -9.04 28.44 21.56
C ALA A 230 -9.29 27.44 22.70
N GLN A 231 -8.42 27.43 23.71
CA GLN A 231 -8.59 26.60 24.89
C GLN A 231 -9.31 27.38 25.99
N CYS A 232 -10.37 26.79 26.56
CA CYS A 232 -10.98 27.24 27.81
C CYS A 232 -11.28 26.03 28.70
N ILE A 233 -11.81 26.24 29.91
CA ILE A 233 -12.10 25.15 30.87
C ILE A 233 -12.97 24.07 30.23
N ASP A 234 -13.93 24.46 29.40
CA ASP A 234 -14.88 23.54 28.72
C ASP A 234 -14.40 23.08 27.33
N HIS A 235 -13.18 23.47 26.89
CA HIS A 235 -12.71 23.26 25.53
C HIS A 235 -11.19 23.00 25.44
N GLN A 236 -10.74 21.93 26.08
CA GLN A 236 -9.34 21.51 26.09
C GLN A 236 -8.96 20.64 24.88
N HIS A 237 -7.65 20.57 24.60
CA HIS A 237 -7.12 19.54 23.72
C HIS A 237 -7.42 18.16 24.32
N HIS A 238 -7.85 17.23 23.48
CA HIS A 238 -8.08 15.86 23.92
C HIS A 238 -7.53 14.87 22.89
N PHE A 239 -7.12 13.72 23.40
CA PHE A 239 -6.64 12.60 22.62
C PHE A 239 -7.69 11.52 22.73
N ASN A 240 -8.33 11.19 21.60
CA ASN A 240 -9.33 10.13 21.56
C ASN A 240 -8.79 8.96 20.76
N SER A 241 -9.13 7.77 21.24
CA SER A 241 -8.89 6.49 20.59
C SER A 241 -10.22 6.00 19.99
N GLY A 242 -10.11 5.40 18.82
CA GLY A 242 -11.16 4.67 18.13
C GLY A 242 -10.54 3.49 17.40
N THR A 243 -11.31 2.80 16.58
CA THR A 243 -10.84 1.61 15.84
C THR A 243 -11.29 1.70 14.39
N ALA A 244 -10.36 1.43 13.47
CA ALA A 244 -10.67 1.22 12.07
C ALA A 244 -10.59 -0.27 11.75
N THR A 245 -11.43 -0.71 10.82
CA THR A 245 -11.53 -2.11 10.40
C THR A 245 -11.56 -2.16 8.88
N THR A 246 -10.89 -3.16 8.30
CA THR A 246 -10.85 -3.38 6.86
C THR A 246 -11.24 -4.82 6.56
N ILE A 247 -12.11 -5.02 5.56
CA ILE A 247 -12.42 -6.31 4.95
C ILE A 247 -11.53 -6.50 3.73
N TYR A 248 -10.96 -7.70 3.57
CA TYR A 248 -10.14 -8.08 2.41
C TYR A 248 -10.76 -9.26 1.69
N ILE A 249 -10.74 -9.17 0.35
CA ILE A 249 -11.20 -10.24 -0.54
C ILE A 249 -10.27 -10.40 -1.75
N GLN A 250 -10.30 -11.58 -2.37
CA GLN A 250 -9.67 -11.83 -3.67
C GLN A 250 -10.76 -12.34 -4.64
N PRO A 251 -11.51 -11.43 -5.29
CA PRO A 251 -12.78 -11.76 -5.95
C PRO A 251 -12.66 -12.71 -7.16
N HIS A 252 -11.46 -12.79 -7.73
CA HIS A 252 -11.18 -13.60 -8.92
C HIS A 252 -10.33 -14.83 -8.61
N ALA A 253 -9.91 -14.99 -7.35
CA ALA A 253 -9.02 -16.09 -7.02
C ALA A 253 -9.79 -17.42 -7.02
N PRO A 254 -9.12 -18.53 -7.38
CA PRO A 254 -9.76 -19.83 -7.35
C PRO A 254 -10.37 -20.12 -5.96
N PRO A 255 -11.57 -20.74 -5.91
CA PRO A 255 -12.19 -21.07 -4.65
C PRO A 255 -11.27 -22.04 -3.89
N ILE A 256 -10.93 -21.68 -2.67
CA ILE A 256 -10.35 -22.60 -1.69
C ILE A 256 -11.53 -23.12 -0.87
N PRO A 257 -11.61 -24.43 -0.57
CA PRO A 257 -12.63 -24.93 0.34
C PRO A 257 -12.69 -24.05 1.59
N ALA A 258 -13.87 -23.50 1.86
CA ALA A 258 -14.07 -22.66 3.03
C ALA A 258 -13.79 -23.49 4.29
N LEU A 259 -13.23 -22.82 5.30
CA LEU A 259 -12.98 -23.39 6.61
C LEU A 259 -14.32 -23.94 7.15
N SER A 260 -14.41 -25.25 7.41
CA SER A 260 -15.65 -25.86 7.89
C SER A 260 -15.75 -25.65 9.39
N PHE A 261 -16.85 -25.08 9.87
CA PHE A 261 -17.05 -24.80 11.30
C PHE A 261 -16.87 -26.07 12.15
N GLN A 262 -17.43 -27.20 11.70
CA GLN A 262 -17.29 -28.48 12.37
C GLN A 262 -15.87 -29.05 12.31
N ALA A 263 -15.15 -28.84 11.20
CA ALA A 263 -13.77 -29.29 11.05
C ALA A 263 -12.85 -28.51 12.00
N LEU A 264 -12.97 -27.18 12.02
CA LEU A 264 -12.24 -26.31 12.94
C LEU A 264 -12.50 -26.71 14.40
N GLN A 265 -13.76 -26.86 14.80
CA GLN A 265 -14.13 -27.28 16.16
C GLN A 265 -13.53 -28.63 16.54
N THR A 266 -13.61 -29.62 15.65
CA THR A 266 -13.02 -30.95 15.87
C THR A 266 -11.52 -30.85 16.06
N GLN A 267 -10.85 -30.06 15.24
CA GLN A 267 -9.41 -29.96 15.24
C GLN A 267 -8.88 -29.11 16.41
N CYS A 268 -9.62 -28.07 16.82
CA CYS A 268 -9.42 -27.36 18.08
C CYS A 268 -9.60 -28.28 19.29
N ALA A 269 -10.59 -29.18 19.28
CA ALA A 269 -10.81 -30.15 20.36
C ALA A 269 -9.69 -31.21 20.43
N ILE A 270 -9.12 -31.61 19.29
CA ILE A 270 -7.93 -32.48 19.25
C ILE A 270 -6.71 -31.72 19.77
N GLY A 271 -6.44 -30.52 19.25
CA GLY A 271 -5.33 -29.67 19.69
C GLY A 271 -5.40 -29.28 21.16
N GLY A 272 -6.61 -29.16 21.72
CA GLY A 272 -6.86 -28.92 23.14
C GLY A 272 -6.58 -30.12 24.05
N LYS A 273 -6.28 -31.31 23.51
CA LYS A 273 -5.90 -32.50 24.27
C LYS A 273 -4.42 -32.83 24.22
N THR A 274 -3.73 -32.43 23.14
CA THR A 274 -2.33 -32.78 22.90
C THR A 274 -1.52 -31.52 22.58
N PRO A 275 -0.69 -31.01 23.52
CA PRO A 275 0.17 -29.88 23.26
C PRO A 275 1.28 -30.27 22.28
N ILE A 276 1.69 -29.31 21.47
CA ILE A 276 2.94 -29.39 20.72
C ILE A 276 4.10 -29.62 21.69
N THR A 277 4.96 -30.59 21.36
CA THR A 277 6.02 -31.03 22.26
C THR A 277 7.32 -30.29 22.00
N PHE A 278 8.17 -30.24 23.03
CA PHE A 278 9.55 -29.77 22.91
C PHE A 278 10.27 -30.48 21.74
N GLN A 279 10.18 -31.82 21.65
CA GLN A 279 10.84 -32.57 20.59
C GLN A 279 10.36 -32.17 19.20
N LYS A 280 9.05 -31.92 19.04
CA LYS A 280 8.48 -31.51 17.75
C LYS A 280 8.97 -30.12 17.34
N ILE A 281 9.05 -29.16 18.28
CA ILE A 281 9.57 -27.82 17.96
C ILE A 281 11.05 -27.87 17.58
N ILE A 282 11.86 -28.68 18.29
CA ILE A 282 13.27 -28.87 17.94
C ILE A 282 13.44 -29.55 16.58
N SER A 283 12.60 -30.53 16.24
CA SER A 283 12.65 -31.16 14.92
C SER A 283 12.28 -30.18 13.81
N LEU A 284 11.25 -29.34 14.04
CA LEU A 284 10.85 -28.28 13.11
C LEU A 284 11.99 -27.29 12.87
N GLU A 285 12.69 -26.83 13.91
CA GLU A 285 13.84 -25.94 13.70
C GLU A 285 14.96 -26.61 12.92
N ARG A 286 15.25 -27.89 13.19
CA ARG A 286 16.31 -28.60 12.47
C ARG A 286 16.02 -28.70 10.98
N GLU A 287 14.79 -29.05 10.63
CA GLU A 287 14.33 -29.13 9.24
C GLU A 287 14.32 -27.73 8.57
N ALA A 288 13.83 -26.72 9.28
CA ALA A 288 13.80 -25.33 8.82
C ALA A 288 15.20 -24.76 8.58
N ALA A 289 16.16 -25.02 9.47
CA ALA A 289 17.55 -24.58 9.33
C ALA A 289 18.21 -25.17 8.07
N GLN A 290 17.93 -26.43 7.75
CA GLN A 290 18.43 -27.08 6.53
C GLN A 290 17.85 -26.43 5.26
N ARG A 291 16.54 -26.15 5.24
CA ARG A 291 15.87 -25.46 4.12
C ARG A 291 16.34 -24.02 3.95
N SER A 292 16.59 -23.32 5.06
CA SER A 292 16.93 -21.89 5.04
C SER A 292 18.42 -21.63 4.75
N HIS A 293 19.31 -22.63 4.92
CA HIS A 293 20.76 -22.44 4.72
C HIS A 293 21.13 -21.88 3.34
N PRO A 294 20.63 -22.42 2.21
CA PRO A 294 20.90 -21.85 0.88
C PRO A 294 20.46 -20.38 0.78
N HIS A 295 19.35 -20.01 1.42
CA HIS A 295 18.81 -18.65 1.41
C HIS A 295 19.74 -17.67 2.15
N PHE A 296 20.30 -18.08 3.29
CA PHE A 296 21.29 -17.28 3.99
C PHE A 296 22.58 -17.11 3.21
N VAL A 297 23.05 -18.17 2.55
CA VAL A 297 24.19 -18.10 1.63
C VAL A 297 23.92 -17.11 0.50
N TRP A 298 22.71 -17.15 -0.07
CA TRP A 298 22.29 -16.20 -1.11
C TRP A 298 22.25 -14.75 -0.60
N HIS A 299 21.80 -14.51 0.63
CA HIS A 299 21.81 -13.17 1.23
C HIS A 299 23.21 -12.59 1.36
N VAL A 300 24.15 -13.39 1.89
CA VAL A 300 25.56 -13.01 1.96
C VAL A 300 26.09 -12.77 0.55
N LEU A 301 25.78 -13.65 -0.41
CA LEU A 301 26.19 -13.48 -1.79
C LEU A 301 25.69 -12.15 -2.39
N GLN A 302 24.43 -11.75 -2.17
CA GLN A 302 23.91 -10.48 -2.66
C GLN A 302 24.61 -9.26 -2.04
N ALA A 303 24.89 -9.30 -0.73
CA ALA A 303 25.63 -8.22 -0.05
C ALA A 303 27.04 -8.03 -0.63
N LEU A 304 27.65 -9.13 -1.06
CA LEU A 304 28.97 -9.15 -1.67
C LEU A 304 28.94 -8.71 -3.15
N LEU A 305 27.95 -9.17 -3.91
CA LEU A 305 27.74 -8.79 -5.31
C LEU A 305 27.39 -7.31 -5.49
N SER A 306 26.74 -6.72 -4.48
CA SER A 306 26.35 -5.30 -4.48
C SER A 306 27.51 -4.38 -4.09
N SER A 307 28.68 -4.93 -3.74
CA SER A 307 29.86 -4.15 -3.37
C SER A 307 30.47 -3.44 -4.57
N PRO A 308 30.82 -2.14 -4.48
CA PRO A 308 31.53 -1.43 -5.54
C PRO A 308 32.89 -2.05 -5.90
N ASP A 309 33.51 -2.76 -4.95
CA ASP A 309 34.79 -3.44 -5.15
C ASP A 309 34.66 -4.73 -5.99
N PHE A 310 33.42 -5.14 -6.29
CA PHE A 310 33.13 -6.33 -7.07
C PHE A 310 32.43 -5.96 -8.39
N ASP A 311 33.09 -6.30 -9.50
CA ASP A 311 32.51 -6.15 -10.83
C ASP A 311 31.99 -7.50 -11.34
N LEU A 312 30.67 -7.70 -11.23
CA LEU A 312 30.01 -8.91 -11.73
C LEU A 312 30.19 -9.08 -13.25
N ALA A 313 30.33 -7.98 -14.01
CA ALA A 313 30.45 -8.06 -15.46
C ALA A 313 31.76 -8.75 -15.89
N THR A 314 32.83 -8.59 -15.08
CA THR A 314 34.15 -9.19 -15.32
C THR A 314 34.36 -10.52 -14.59
N TYR A 315 33.40 -10.99 -13.80
CA TYR A 315 33.49 -12.26 -13.09
C TYR A 315 33.29 -13.46 -14.04
N SER A 316 34.29 -14.33 -14.14
CA SER A 316 34.31 -15.46 -15.08
C SER A 316 33.18 -16.48 -14.89
N ALA A 317 32.58 -16.54 -13.70
CA ALA A 317 31.48 -17.45 -13.40
C ALA A 317 30.11 -16.74 -13.29
N ARG A 318 29.96 -15.49 -13.78
CA ARG A 318 28.71 -14.69 -13.68
C ARG A 318 27.45 -15.40 -14.19
N ASP A 319 27.58 -16.29 -15.17
CA ASP A 319 26.49 -17.06 -15.76
C ASP A 319 26.23 -18.39 -15.03
N SER A 320 26.88 -18.61 -13.88
CA SER A 320 26.69 -19.81 -13.07
C SER A 320 25.26 -19.86 -12.53
N PRO A 321 24.61 -21.04 -12.53
CA PRO A 321 23.30 -21.25 -11.92
C PRO A 321 23.25 -20.87 -10.43
N VAL A 322 24.39 -20.70 -9.76
CA VAL A 322 24.46 -20.22 -8.38
C VAL A 322 23.89 -18.81 -8.19
N PHE A 323 23.85 -18.00 -9.25
CA PHE A 323 23.32 -16.64 -9.22
C PHE A 323 21.83 -16.58 -9.55
N THR A 324 21.19 -17.71 -9.87
CA THR A 324 19.75 -17.73 -10.05
C THR A 324 19.03 -17.61 -8.71
N PRO A 325 17.84 -16.98 -8.68
CA PRO A 325 17.00 -16.98 -7.48
C PRO A 325 16.72 -18.41 -7.01
N LEU A 326 16.83 -18.64 -5.71
CA LEU A 326 16.50 -19.92 -5.09
C LEU A 326 15.01 -20.23 -5.24
N GLN A 327 14.70 -21.52 -5.29
CA GLN A 327 13.31 -21.97 -5.32
C GLN A 327 12.63 -21.66 -3.98
N PRO A 328 11.40 -21.12 -4.03
CA PRO A 328 10.63 -20.89 -2.82
C PRO A 328 10.18 -22.22 -2.19
N ASN A 329 9.90 -22.20 -0.89
CA ASN A 329 9.33 -23.36 -0.20
C ASN A 329 7.82 -23.46 -0.50
N HIS A 330 7.09 -22.37 -0.28
CA HIS A 330 5.68 -22.26 -0.65
C HIS A 330 5.35 -20.80 -0.99
N GLU A 331 5.39 -20.47 -2.28
CA GLU A 331 5.09 -19.12 -2.78
C GLU A 331 3.59 -18.95 -3.04
N LEU A 332 3.05 -17.81 -2.60
CA LEU A 332 1.68 -17.42 -2.91
C LEU A 332 1.54 -17.06 -4.39
N PRO A 333 0.42 -17.44 -5.02
CA PRO A 333 0.16 -17.07 -6.39
C PRO A 333 -0.01 -15.55 -6.56
N CYS A 334 0.48 -15.03 -7.68
CA CYS A 334 0.38 -13.64 -8.10
C CYS A 334 -0.34 -13.54 -9.46
N GLY A 335 -0.67 -12.32 -9.88
CA GLY A 335 -1.33 -12.06 -11.17
C GLY A 335 -2.71 -11.42 -11.01
N HIS A 336 -3.45 -11.34 -12.11
CA HIS A 336 -4.73 -10.62 -12.16
C HIS A 336 -5.77 -11.21 -11.21
N ASP A 337 -5.79 -12.53 -11.09
CA ASP A 337 -6.82 -13.25 -10.33
C ASP A 337 -6.62 -13.13 -8.81
N TYR A 338 -5.41 -12.80 -8.37
CA TYR A 338 -5.01 -12.77 -6.97
C TYR A 338 -4.91 -11.36 -6.39
N ILE A 339 -5.33 -10.34 -7.15
CA ILE A 339 -5.37 -8.96 -6.65
C ILE A 339 -6.36 -8.87 -5.49
N THR A 340 -5.87 -8.43 -4.35
CA THR A 340 -6.68 -8.17 -3.16
C THR A 340 -7.46 -6.88 -3.36
N LYS A 341 -8.77 -6.93 -3.10
CA LYS A 341 -9.62 -5.75 -2.91
C LYS A 341 -9.87 -5.54 -1.42
N GLN A 342 -9.91 -4.28 -1.00
CA GLN A 342 -10.15 -3.91 0.38
C GLN A 342 -11.37 -2.99 0.51
N TYR A 343 -12.11 -3.15 1.60
CA TYR A 343 -13.21 -2.28 2.01
C TYR A 343 -12.96 -1.80 3.43
N VAL A 344 -12.78 -0.49 3.60
CA VAL A 344 -12.66 0.11 4.94
C VAL A 344 -14.06 0.29 5.49
N LEU A 345 -14.29 -0.16 6.72
CA LEU A 345 -15.56 0.01 7.43
C LEU A 345 -15.67 1.40 8.06
N GLU A 346 -16.84 1.74 8.59
CA GLU A 346 -17.00 2.99 9.32
C GLU A 346 -16.18 2.95 10.62
N THR A 347 -15.16 3.80 10.71
CA THR A 347 -14.32 3.96 11.91
C THR A 347 -15.16 4.33 13.13
N GLN A 348 -14.94 3.64 14.25
CA GLN A 348 -15.76 3.77 15.46
C GLN A 348 -14.99 4.42 16.61
N GLN A 349 -15.66 5.24 17.42
CA GLN A 349 -15.11 5.74 18.69
C GLN A 349 -15.27 4.70 19.81
N VAL A 350 -14.58 3.57 19.67
CA VAL A 350 -14.48 2.54 20.69
C VAL A 350 -13.01 2.22 20.87
N ASP A 351 -12.55 2.17 22.11
CA ASP A 351 -11.17 1.81 22.44
C ASP A 351 -11.05 0.28 22.53
N GLU A 352 -10.31 -0.30 21.59
CA GLU A 352 -10.00 -1.72 21.51
C GLU A 352 -9.11 -2.19 22.67
N ALA A 353 -8.46 -1.29 23.42
CA ALA A 353 -7.58 -1.70 24.52
C ALA A 353 -8.32 -2.42 25.68
N SER A 354 -9.66 -2.42 25.67
CA SER A 354 -10.51 -3.06 26.68
C SER A 354 -11.25 -4.28 26.12
N TYR A 355 -11.55 -5.24 27.01
CA TYR A 355 -12.36 -6.42 26.67
C TYR A 355 -13.76 -6.03 26.17
N ASP A 356 -14.44 -5.15 26.92
CA ASP A 356 -15.76 -4.64 26.54
C ASP A 356 -15.73 -3.88 25.22
N GLY A 357 -14.61 -3.19 24.93
CA GLY A 357 -14.36 -2.51 23.66
C GLY A 357 -14.34 -3.49 22.49
N ASN A 358 -13.61 -4.60 22.61
CA ASN A 358 -13.55 -5.64 21.57
C ASN A 358 -14.91 -6.30 21.32
N LEU A 359 -15.63 -6.69 22.37
CA LEU A 359 -16.98 -7.26 22.22
C LEU A 359 -17.95 -6.27 21.56
N LYS A 360 -17.90 -5.00 21.97
CA LYS A 360 -18.71 -3.94 21.37
C LYS A 360 -18.40 -3.76 19.89
N LEU A 361 -17.12 -3.78 19.51
CA LEU A 361 -16.69 -3.68 18.13
C LEU A 361 -17.18 -4.84 17.27
N LEU A 362 -17.10 -6.08 17.77
CA LEU A 362 -17.65 -7.26 17.08
C LEU A 362 -19.15 -7.12 16.80
N GLY A 363 -19.91 -6.57 17.74
CA GLY A 363 -21.33 -6.25 17.54
C GLY A 363 -21.53 -5.19 16.46
N ILE A 364 -20.77 -4.09 16.50
CA ILE A 364 -20.86 -3.01 15.50
C ILE A 364 -20.51 -3.53 14.10
N TRP A 365 -19.47 -4.34 13.95
CA TRP A 365 -19.10 -4.89 12.65
C TRP A 365 -20.14 -5.86 12.13
N GLN A 366 -20.75 -6.68 12.99
CA GLN A 366 -21.88 -7.51 12.58
C GLN A 366 -23.03 -6.66 12.04
N GLU A 367 -23.38 -5.55 12.68
CA GLU A 367 -24.41 -4.64 12.14
C GLU A 367 -23.98 -4.05 10.79
N GLN A 368 -22.75 -3.51 10.69
CA GLN A 368 -22.24 -2.91 9.45
C GLN A 368 -22.17 -3.90 8.27
N LEU A 369 -21.92 -5.18 8.55
CA LEU A 369 -21.83 -6.24 7.55
C LEU A 369 -23.18 -6.95 7.28
N GLY A 370 -24.28 -6.51 7.90
CA GLY A 370 -25.61 -7.13 7.73
C GLY A 370 -25.75 -8.49 8.44
N LEU A 371 -24.92 -8.75 9.44
CA LEU A 371 -24.87 -9.99 10.23
C LEU A 371 -25.51 -9.85 11.62
N GLY A 372 -26.01 -8.66 11.97
CA GLY A 372 -26.53 -8.33 13.31
C GLY A 372 -27.87 -8.96 13.68
N SER A 373 -28.69 -9.36 12.68
CA SER A 373 -30.00 -9.98 12.94
C SER A 373 -29.86 -11.31 13.70
N HIS A 374 -30.85 -11.66 14.51
CA HIS A 374 -30.86 -12.91 15.27
C HIS A 374 -30.62 -14.16 14.39
N ALA A 375 -31.29 -14.23 13.25
CA ALA A 375 -31.10 -15.32 12.28
C ALA A 375 -29.66 -15.38 11.74
N GLN A 376 -29.04 -14.24 11.44
CA GLN A 376 -27.65 -14.20 10.98
C GLN A 376 -26.65 -14.52 12.10
N LYS A 377 -26.94 -14.16 13.36
CA LYS A 377 -26.12 -14.54 14.52
C LYS A 377 -26.11 -16.05 14.74
N ILE A 378 -27.27 -16.71 14.59
CA ILE A 378 -27.34 -18.19 14.61
C ILE A 378 -26.45 -18.76 13.51
N VAL A 379 -26.68 -18.37 12.24
CA VAL A 379 -25.89 -18.86 11.10
C VAL A 379 -24.39 -18.59 11.30
N THR A 380 -24.04 -17.43 11.86
CA THR A 380 -22.63 -17.09 12.12
C THR A 380 -22.04 -18.02 13.18
N GLY A 381 -22.76 -18.27 14.27
CA GLY A 381 -22.32 -19.16 15.35
C GLY A 381 -22.33 -20.65 15.03
N THR A 382 -22.95 -21.08 13.92
CA THR A 382 -23.06 -22.50 13.54
C THR A 382 -22.35 -22.88 12.25
N ASP A 383 -22.29 -21.98 11.27
CA ASP A 383 -21.93 -22.32 9.88
C ASP A 383 -20.87 -21.41 9.26
N ARG A 384 -20.46 -20.32 9.93
CA ARG A 384 -19.45 -19.38 9.40
C ARG A 384 -18.17 -19.42 10.20
N ILE A 385 -17.08 -19.18 9.47
CA ILE A 385 -15.80 -18.83 10.07
C ILE A 385 -15.36 -17.48 9.52
N ILE A 386 -15.08 -16.57 10.45
CA ILE A 386 -14.58 -15.24 10.16
C ILE A 386 -13.15 -15.18 10.68
N VAL A 387 -12.23 -15.00 9.74
CA VAL A 387 -10.82 -14.84 10.05
C VAL A 387 -10.53 -13.37 10.32
N VAL A 388 -9.87 -13.09 11.46
CA VAL A 388 -9.65 -11.73 11.94
C VAL A 388 -8.22 -11.52 12.38
N GLY A 389 -7.53 -10.55 11.79
CA GLY A 389 -6.25 -10.05 12.28
C GLY A 389 -6.44 -8.94 13.31
N GLY A 390 -6.04 -9.17 14.55
CA GLY A 390 -6.25 -8.28 15.72
C GLY A 390 -6.08 -9.03 17.04
N ASP A 391 -6.33 -8.39 18.18
CA ASP A 391 -6.10 -8.93 19.53
C ASP A 391 -7.43 -9.31 20.26
N GLN A 392 -7.52 -10.53 20.86
CA GLN A 392 -8.46 -10.99 21.95
C GLN A 392 -9.92 -11.43 21.61
N PHE A 393 -10.80 -12.08 22.45
CA PHE A 393 -10.85 -13.18 23.48
C PHE A 393 -12.36 -13.59 23.72
N THR A 394 -12.70 -14.74 24.36
CA THR A 394 -14.00 -15.52 24.31
C THR A 394 -15.07 -15.37 25.45
N ASP A 395 -16.36 -15.73 25.23
CA ASP A 395 -17.48 -15.85 26.24
C ASP A 395 -18.45 -17.10 26.18
N HIS A 396 -19.80 -17.05 26.29
CA HIS A 396 -20.68 -18.16 26.82
C HIS A 396 -21.38 -19.20 25.87
N ASN A 397 -22.03 -18.83 24.74
CA ASN A 397 -22.63 -19.76 23.75
C ASN A 397 -21.79 -19.84 22.45
N GLY A 398 -22.11 -20.61 21.39
CA GLY A 398 -21.22 -20.70 20.22
C GLY A 398 -20.90 -19.36 19.53
N HIS A 399 -21.87 -18.44 19.54
CA HIS A 399 -21.68 -17.07 19.06
C HIS A 399 -20.89 -16.22 20.06
N ASP A 400 -21.26 -16.22 21.34
CA ASP A 400 -20.60 -15.43 22.41
C ASP A 400 -19.21 -15.98 22.80
N ARG A 401 -18.98 -17.30 22.66
CA ARG A 401 -17.68 -18.00 22.74
C ARG A 401 -16.75 -17.59 21.61
N LEU A 402 -17.29 -16.93 20.58
CA LEU A 402 -16.56 -16.59 19.36
C LEU A 402 -16.00 -17.86 18.69
N ASP A 403 -16.73 -18.98 18.75
CA ASP A 403 -16.32 -20.26 18.13
C ASP A 403 -16.19 -20.14 16.60
N TRP A 404 -16.83 -19.13 16.02
CA TRP A 404 -16.81 -18.74 14.61
C TRP A 404 -15.63 -17.82 14.25
N LEU A 405 -14.87 -17.34 15.24
CA LEU A 405 -13.79 -16.39 15.06
C LEU A 405 -12.44 -17.11 15.03
N VAL A 406 -11.64 -16.87 14.00
CA VAL A 406 -10.26 -17.35 13.94
C VAL A 406 -9.30 -16.18 13.91
N ILE A 407 -8.46 -16.09 14.94
CA ILE A 407 -7.52 -14.98 15.09
C ILE A 407 -6.25 -15.28 14.31
N VAL A 408 -5.84 -14.32 13.47
CA VAL A 408 -4.61 -14.40 12.69
C VAL A 408 -3.57 -13.46 13.26
N PHE A 409 -2.38 -14.03 13.38
CA PHE A 409 -1.16 -13.41 13.85
C PHE A 409 -0.66 -12.24 12.97
N GLY A 410 -0.22 -11.15 13.60
CA GLY A 410 0.31 -9.96 12.94
C GLY A 410 1.80 -10.08 12.56
N TRP A 411 2.08 -10.46 11.32
CA TRP A 411 3.45 -10.65 10.84
C TRP A 411 4.30 -9.37 10.80
N PHE A 412 3.71 -8.19 10.56
CA PHE A 412 4.47 -6.94 10.60
C PHE A 412 4.84 -6.57 12.04
N HIS A 413 3.92 -6.72 12.99
CA HIS A 413 4.21 -6.54 14.41
C HIS A 413 5.26 -7.52 14.90
N LEU A 414 5.22 -8.78 14.46
CA LEU A 414 6.29 -9.75 14.74
C LEU A 414 7.64 -9.27 14.24
N LEU A 415 7.71 -8.78 13.00
CA LEU A 415 8.95 -8.28 12.42
C LEU A 415 9.49 -7.07 13.21
N MET A 416 8.61 -6.17 13.65
CA MET A 416 8.96 -5.06 14.55
C MET A 416 9.46 -5.56 15.91
N ALA A 417 8.83 -6.57 16.49
CA ALA A 417 9.25 -7.20 17.73
C ALA A 417 10.61 -7.89 17.60
N PHE A 418 10.89 -8.52 16.45
CA PHE A 418 12.19 -9.09 16.13
C PHE A 418 13.27 -7.99 16.04
N ALA A 419 13.01 -6.90 15.31
CA ALA A 419 13.91 -5.76 15.25
C ALA A 419 14.18 -5.16 16.64
N ASN A 420 13.15 -4.99 17.46
CA ASN A 420 13.27 -4.51 18.85
C ASN A 420 14.04 -5.50 19.73
N SER A 421 13.88 -6.80 19.51
CA SER A 421 14.65 -7.83 20.20
C SER A 421 16.13 -7.79 19.82
N LEU A 422 16.47 -7.56 18.54
CA LEU A 422 17.85 -7.32 18.09
C LEU A 422 18.40 -6.06 18.74
N HIS A 423 17.64 -4.96 18.72
CA HIS A 423 18.00 -3.71 19.37
C HIS A 423 18.35 -3.92 20.84
N ARG A 424 17.46 -4.55 21.61
CA ARG A 424 17.66 -4.81 23.04
C ARG A 424 18.90 -5.67 23.33
N GLN A 425 19.17 -6.68 22.50
CA GLN A 425 20.27 -7.61 22.71
C GLN A 425 21.63 -6.99 22.35
N TYR A 426 21.68 -6.20 21.28
CA TYR A 426 22.92 -5.73 20.67
C TYR A 426 23.13 -4.22 20.76
N LEU A 427 22.36 -3.50 21.58
CA LEU A 427 22.46 -2.04 21.66
C LEU A 427 23.88 -1.59 22.03
N GLY A 428 24.41 -2.08 23.15
CA GLY A 428 25.71 -1.67 23.66
C GLY A 428 25.81 -0.17 23.95
N SER A 429 27.05 0.30 24.01
CA SER A 429 27.46 1.68 24.20
C SER A 429 28.03 2.28 22.90
N GLY A 430 28.22 3.60 22.85
CA GLY A 430 28.86 4.25 21.71
C GLY A 430 30.34 3.89 21.53
N ALA A 431 30.99 3.40 22.60
CA ALA A 431 32.40 2.99 22.61
C ALA A 431 32.60 1.49 22.33
N GLY A 432 31.55 0.68 22.41
CA GLY A 432 31.59 -0.75 22.07
C GLY A 432 31.51 -0.99 20.57
N HIS A 433 31.01 -2.17 20.18
CA HIS A 433 30.85 -2.57 18.77
C HIS A 433 29.40 -2.98 18.41
N GLY A 434 28.44 -2.54 19.24
CA GLY A 434 27.01 -2.80 19.05
C GLY A 434 26.29 -1.76 18.19
N LEU A 435 24.96 -1.80 18.20
CA LEU A 435 24.12 -0.89 17.42
C LEU A 435 24.31 0.58 17.81
N MET A 436 24.53 0.90 19.08
CA MET A 436 24.76 2.27 19.54
C MET A 436 26.06 2.86 18.96
N HIS A 437 27.10 2.04 18.81
CA HIS A 437 28.33 2.43 18.14
C HIS A 437 28.06 2.75 16.66
N ALA A 438 27.35 1.86 15.95
CA ALA A 438 26.95 2.10 14.57
C ALA A 438 26.09 3.37 14.41
N PHE A 439 25.14 3.60 15.31
CA PHE A 439 24.33 4.82 15.31
C PHE A 439 25.17 6.08 15.51
N THR A 440 26.17 6.01 16.39
CA THR A 440 27.06 7.14 16.69
C THR A 440 27.94 7.48 15.49
N ILE A 441 28.60 6.48 14.90
CA ILE A 441 29.48 6.67 13.74
C ILE A 441 28.70 7.18 12.52
N LEU A 442 27.50 6.64 12.29
CA LEU A 442 26.63 7.05 11.18
C LEU A 442 25.80 8.30 11.47
N SER A 443 25.98 8.93 12.65
CA SER A 443 25.20 10.09 13.10
C SER A 443 23.68 9.89 13.04
N ARG A 444 23.20 8.65 13.26
CA ARG A 444 21.77 8.31 13.30
C ARG A 444 21.15 8.73 14.62
N LYS A 445 20.18 9.64 14.56
CA LYS A 445 19.48 10.18 15.74
C LYS A 445 18.20 9.41 16.05
N GLY A 446 17.81 9.37 17.32
CA GLY A 446 16.53 8.80 17.76
C GLY A 446 16.46 7.27 17.82
N LEU A 447 17.57 6.57 17.57
CA LEU A 447 17.63 5.10 17.63
C LEU A 447 18.15 4.54 18.96
N GLY A 448 18.62 5.40 19.87
CA GLY A 448 19.16 4.96 21.17
C GLY A 448 18.13 4.40 22.15
N THR A 449 16.84 4.65 21.92
CA THR A 449 15.75 4.14 22.74
C THR A 449 14.63 3.69 21.82
N VAL A 450 14.05 2.52 22.11
CA VAL A 450 12.92 1.98 21.32
C VAL A 450 11.75 2.96 21.38
N GLN A 451 11.23 3.33 20.21
CA GLN A 451 10.03 4.15 20.08
C GLN A 451 8.99 3.41 19.24
N THR A 452 7.75 3.41 19.72
CA THR A 452 6.61 2.83 19.00
C THR A 452 5.97 3.81 18.02
N ARG A 453 6.42 5.08 18.01
CA ARG A 453 5.85 6.16 17.19
C ARG A 453 6.86 6.68 16.18
N GLY A 454 6.34 7.13 15.03
CA GLY A 454 7.14 7.78 14.01
C GLY A 454 8.02 6.81 13.21
N PRO A 455 9.06 7.29 12.52
CA PRO A 455 9.84 6.50 11.57
C PRO A 455 10.87 5.57 12.23
N PHE A 456 10.81 5.37 13.56
CA PHE A 456 11.80 4.60 14.31
C PHE A 456 12.06 3.22 13.70
N HIS A 457 11.00 2.45 13.43
CA HIS A 457 11.14 1.10 12.90
C HIS A 457 11.76 1.06 11.49
N GLN A 458 11.43 2.04 10.65
CA GLN A 458 12.04 2.16 9.33
C GLN A 458 13.54 2.49 9.45
N HIS A 459 13.89 3.49 10.25
CA HIS A 459 15.28 3.89 10.48
C HIS A 459 16.10 2.77 11.15
N LEU A 460 15.49 1.99 12.04
CA LEU A 460 16.11 0.83 12.68
C LEU A 460 16.33 -0.29 11.66
N HIS A 461 15.34 -0.61 10.81
CA HIS A 461 15.49 -1.59 9.74
C HIS A 461 16.63 -1.23 8.78
N GLU A 462 16.71 0.03 8.35
CA GLU A 462 17.81 0.52 7.52
C GLU A 462 19.16 0.38 8.24
N ALA A 463 19.25 0.74 9.53
CA ALA A 463 20.50 0.65 10.28
C ALA A 463 20.96 -0.81 10.45
N ILE A 464 20.04 -1.72 10.78
CA ILE A 464 20.30 -3.16 10.87
C ILE A 464 20.79 -3.69 9.52
N SER A 465 20.18 -3.26 8.40
CA SER A 465 20.55 -3.70 7.06
C SER A 465 21.95 -3.22 6.67
N HIS A 466 22.27 -1.94 6.90
CA HIS A 466 23.61 -1.40 6.61
C HIS A 466 24.69 -2.08 7.48
N MET A 467 24.38 -2.33 8.76
CA MET A 467 25.26 -3.01 9.68
C MET A 467 25.51 -4.47 9.26
N ALA A 468 24.46 -5.21 8.89
CA ALA A 468 24.59 -6.57 8.38
C ALA A 468 25.46 -6.64 7.12
N GLU A 469 25.18 -5.76 6.15
CA GLU A 469 25.95 -5.67 4.92
C GLU A 469 27.43 -5.36 5.18
N ALA A 470 27.72 -4.43 6.10
CA ALA A 470 29.10 -4.14 6.52
C ALA A 470 29.80 -5.37 7.13
N HIS A 471 29.14 -6.12 8.03
CA HIS A 471 29.70 -7.35 8.59
C HIS A 471 30.01 -8.40 7.51
N PHE A 472 29.09 -8.63 6.58
CA PHE A 472 29.29 -9.62 5.51
C PHE A 472 30.42 -9.20 4.56
N ARG A 473 30.47 -7.92 4.19
CA ARG A 473 31.55 -7.37 3.37
C ARG A 473 32.90 -7.38 4.09
N THR A 474 32.97 -7.14 5.41
CA THR A 474 34.25 -7.23 6.14
C THR A 474 34.74 -8.67 6.30
N CYS A 475 33.85 -9.67 6.32
CA CYS A 475 34.25 -11.07 6.28
C CYS A 475 34.90 -11.50 4.93
N TRP A 476 34.82 -10.65 3.91
CA TRP A 476 35.39 -10.89 2.59
C TRP A 476 36.91 -10.68 2.57
N LYS A 477 37.68 -11.76 2.40
CA LYS A 477 39.16 -11.69 2.28
C LYS A 477 39.69 -11.91 0.85
N SER A 478 38.96 -12.59 -0.05
CA SER A 478 39.37 -12.78 -1.45
C SER A 478 38.22 -13.23 -2.39
N PRO A 479 38.10 -12.67 -3.62
CA PRO A 479 36.97 -12.95 -4.53
C PRO A 479 37.00 -14.30 -5.27
N ALA A 480 38.06 -15.11 -5.16
CA ALA A 480 38.33 -16.19 -6.10
C ALA A 480 37.24 -17.28 -6.17
N LYS A 481 36.48 -17.52 -5.08
CA LYS A 481 35.36 -18.49 -5.03
C LYS A 481 34.22 -17.99 -4.13
N LEU A 482 33.35 -17.15 -4.68
CA LEU A 482 32.29 -16.44 -3.96
C LEU A 482 31.32 -17.34 -3.18
N LEU A 483 30.86 -18.43 -3.79
CA LEU A 483 29.92 -19.33 -3.12
C LEU A 483 30.57 -20.03 -1.92
N GLN A 484 31.80 -20.53 -2.09
CA GLN A 484 32.53 -21.17 -1.01
C GLN A 484 32.85 -20.17 0.11
N LEU A 485 33.07 -18.89 -0.25
CA LEU A 485 33.25 -17.83 0.72
C LEU A 485 31.95 -17.52 1.47
N ALA A 486 30.82 -17.37 0.78
CA ALA A 486 29.53 -17.13 1.41
C ALA A 486 29.13 -18.29 2.34
N ASP A 487 29.29 -19.54 1.90
CA ASP A 487 29.04 -20.72 2.73
C ASP A 487 29.97 -20.78 3.95
N ARG A 488 31.25 -20.41 3.79
CA ARG A 488 32.18 -20.27 4.92
C ARG A 488 31.78 -19.17 5.90
N ILE A 489 31.31 -18.02 5.41
CA ILE A 489 30.80 -16.95 6.27
C ILE A 489 29.60 -17.44 7.08
N ILE A 490 28.71 -18.22 6.48
CA ILE A 490 27.60 -18.82 7.21
C ILE A 490 28.11 -19.82 8.24
N THR A 491 28.85 -20.85 7.82
CA THR A 491 29.25 -21.97 8.68
C THR A 491 30.23 -21.56 9.78
N GLN A 492 31.19 -20.68 9.49
CA GLN A 492 32.27 -20.32 10.43
C GLN A 492 32.01 -19.02 11.19
N MET A 493 31.11 -18.15 10.70
CA MET A 493 30.95 -16.78 11.22
C MET A 493 29.51 -16.33 11.41
N SER A 494 28.50 -17.19 11.13
CA SER A 494 27.07 -16.80 11.22
C SER A 494 26.15 -17.96 11.65
N SER A 495 26.70 -19.00 12.29
CA SER A 495 25.97 -20.22 12.68
C SER A 495 26.01 -20.44 14.19
N SER A 496 25.09 -21.26 14.70
CA SER A 496 25.16 -21.74 16.09
C SER A 496 26.43 -22.57 16.35
N ASP A 497 26.89 -23.34 15.37
CA ASP A 497 28.12 -24.13 15.47
C ASP A 497 29.36 -23.24 15.64
N ALA A 498 29.40 -22.08 14.97
CA ALA A 498 30.48 -21.10 15.13
C ALA A 498 30.53 -20.53 16.55
N ILE A 499 29.37 -20.30 17.17
CA ILE A 499 29.25 -19.82 18.55
C ILE A 499 29.67 -20.93 19.52
N GLU A 500 29.19 -22.15 19.31
CA GLU A 500 29.54 -23.32 20.13
C GLU A 500 31.05 -23.60 20.07
N HIS A 501 31.68 -23.46 18.90
CA HIS A 501 33.12 -23.61 18.76
C HIS A 501 33.92 -22.62 19.62
N GLN A 502 33.43 -21.40 19.83
CA GLN A 502 34.02 -20.45 20.79
C GLN A 502 33.68 -20.80 22.24
N ASP A 503 32.47 -21.30 22.49
CA ASP A 503 32.04 -21.72 23.82
C ASP A 503 32.80 -22.96 24.35
N LEU A 504 33.29 -23.83 23.46
CA LEU A 504 34.14 -24.97 23.83
C LEU A 504 35.58 -24.59 24.17
N LYS A 505 36.03 -23.37 23.84
CA LYS A 505 37.37 -22.90 24.20
C LYS A 505 37.47 -22.57 25.69
N THR A 506 38.70 -22.65 26.21
CA THR A 506 39.01 -22.21 27.58
C THR A 506 38.77 -20.71 27.72
N LYS A 507 38.57 -20.22 28.96
CA LYS A 507 38.36 -18.78 29.20
C LYS A 507 39.52 -17.90 28.69
N THR A 508 40.74 -18.45 28.65
CA THR A 508 41.94 -17.73 28.18
C THR A 508 42.06 -17.71 26.66
N ASP A 509 41.42 -18.64 25.95
CA ASP A 509 41.48 -18.75 24.49
C ASP A 509 40.19 -18.29 23.79
N ARG A 510 39.13 -18.04 24.57
CA ARG A 510 37.84 -17.59 24.06
C ARG A 510 37.93 -16.15 23.58
N ASP A 511 37.39 -15.91 22.39
CA ASP A 511 37.26 -14.59 21.79
C ASP A 511 35.80 -14.14 21.91
N GLU A 512 35.51 -13.24 22.85
CA GLU A 512 34.16 -12.76 23.14
C GLU A 512 33.60 -11.88 22.02
N LEU A 513 34.46 -11.09 21.36
CA LEU A 513 34.06 -10.18 20.29
C LEU A 513 33.70 -10.96 19.02
N LEU A 514 34.52 -11.94 18.64
CA LEU A 514 34.25 -12.81 17.51
C LEU A 514 32.98 -13.65 17.75
N ARG A 515 32.82 -14.18 18.97
CA ARG A 515 31.61 -14.90 19.38
C ARG A 515 30.35 -14.04 19.26
N GLN A 516 30.38 -12.81 19.77
CA GLN A 516 29.24 -11.88 19.68
C GLN A 516 28.92 -11.49 18.23
N SER A 517 29.95 -11.32 17.41
CA SER A 517 29.80 -11.01 15.99
C SER A 517 29.17 -12.16 15.21
N ALA A 518 29.55 -13.41 15.53
CA ALA A 518 28.91 -14.59 14.94
C ALA A 518 27.43 -14.71 15.33
N MET A 519 27.11 -14.37 16.58
CA MET A 519 25.74 -14.32 17.09
C MET A 519 24.91 -13.24 16.38
N TRP A 520 25.45 -12.03 16.20
CA TRP A 520 24.82 -10.97 15.42
C TRP A 520 24.51 -11.42 14.00
N ASN A 521 25.51 -11.98 13.30
CA ASN A 521 25.35 -12.43 11.91
C ASN A 521 24.27 -13.52 11.78
N ARG A 522 24.27 -14.52 12.68
CA ARG A 522 23.23 -15.56 12.73
C ARG A 522 21.83 -14.95 12.86
N ASP A 523 21.68 -14.03 13.80
CA ASP A 523 20.37 -13.47 14.16
C ASP A 523 19.88 -12.48 13.10
N VAL A 524 20.76 -11.66 12.52
CA VAL A 524 20.39 -10.66 11.52
C VAL A 524 20.03 -11.28 10.16
N LEU A 525 20.66 -12.39 9.78
CA LEU A 525 20.31 -13.13 8.56
C LEU A 525 18.85 -13.60 8.59
N ARG A 526 18.41 -14.14 9.72
CA ARG A 526 17.02 -14.58 9.93
C ARG A 526 16.05 -13.40 9.83
N TYR A 527 16.42 -12.23 10.35
CA TYR A 527 15.61 -11.02 10.25
C TYR A 527 15.49 -10.51 8.80
N LEU A 528 16.61 -10.46 8.07
CA LEU A 528 16.63 -10.01 6.68
C LEU A 528 15.89 -10.98 5.74
N GLU A 529 16.06 -12.30 5.95
CA GLU A 529 15.33 -13.32 5.18
C GLU A 529 13.83 -13.19 5.43
N LEU A 530 13.37 -13.13 6.70
CA LEU A 530 11.95 -12.98 7.02
C LEU A 530 11.34 -11.75 6.31
N HIS A 531 12.00 -10.60 6.38
CA HIS A 531 11.51 -9.39 5.71
C HIS A 531 11.40 -9.55 4.19
N LYS A 532 12.32 -10.29 3.57
CA LYS A 532 12.34 -10.53 2.12
C LYS A 532 11.30 -11.56 1.70
N VAL A 533 11.18 -12.70 2.38
CA VAL A 533 10.22 -13.74 2.02
C VAL A 533 8.78 -13.26 2.15
N MET A 534 8.50 -12.38 3.12
CA MET A 534 7.20 -11.72 3.24
C MET A 534 6.86 -10.84 2.02
N LYS A 535 7.83 -10.18 1.40
CA LYS A 535 7.60 -9.38 0.17
C LYS A 535 7.37 -10.27 -1.05
N LYS A 536 8.05 -11.41 -1.11
CA LYS A 536 7.91 -12.42 -2.17
C LYS A 536 6.65 -13.28 -2.02
N GLY A 537 6.06 -13.30 -0.82
CA GLY A 537 4.93 -14.18 -0.54
C GLY A 537 5.33 -15.64 -0.34
N ASP A 538 6.56 -15.93 0.09
CA ASP A 538 6.97 -17.30 0.42
C ASP A 538 6.58 -17.66 1.86
N ILE A 539 5.33 -18.08 2.03
CA ILE A 539 4.74 -18.42 3.33
C ILE A 539 5.39 -19.66 3.96
N GLY A 540 5.95 -20.57 3.15
CA GLY A 540 6.67 -21.74 3.65
C GLY A 540 7.95 -21.35 4.37
N HIS A 541 8.73 -20.43 3.79
CA HIS A 541 9.91 -19.90 4.48
C HIS A 541 9.55 -18.98 5.66
N MET A 542 8.39 -18.31 5.64
CA MET A 542 7.90 -17.57 6.81
C MET A 542 7.67 -18.53 7.99
N GLU A 543 7.04 -19.67 7.76
CA GLU A 543 6.84 -20.72 8.77
C GLU A 543 8.15 -21.28 9.32
N ASP A 544 9.13 -21.49 8.44
CA ASP A 544 10.46 -21.97 8.82
C ASP A 544 11.18 -21.03 9.81
N MET A 545 10.77 -19.76 9.92
CA MET A 545 11.34 -18.83 10.91
C MET A 545 10.71 -18.97 12.31
N LEU A 546 9.52 -19.58 12.44
CA LEU A 546 8.76 -19.59 13.70
C LEU A 546 9.48 -20.29 14.86
N PRO A 547 10.08 -21.49 14.71
CA PRO A 547 10.77 -22.16 15.82
C PRO A 547 11.95 -21.32 16.35
N TYR A 548 12.77 -20.78 15.45
CA TYR A 548 13.88 -19.90 15.81
C TYR A 548 13.40 -18.64 16.54
N LEU A 549 12.35 -17.99 16.04
CA LEU A 549 11.75 -16.80 16.66
C LEU A 549 11.17 -17.11 18.04
N LEU A 550 10.55 -18.27 18.22
CA LEU A 550 10.06 -18.73 19.52
C LEU A 550 11.19 -18.78 20.55
N PHE A 551 12.32 -19.40 20.20
CA PHE A 551 13.49 -19.45 21.09
C PHE A 551 13.95 -18.04 21.43
N ARG A 552 14.13 -17.19 20.41
CA ARG A 552 14.55 -15.81 20.60
C ARG A 552 13.63 -15.03 21.54
N PHE A 553 12.31 -15.13 21.36
CA PHE A 553 11.35 -14.37 22.17
C PHE A 553 11.26 -14.88 23.61
N ILE A 554 11.40 -16.19 23.83
CA ILE A 554 11.51 -16.75 25.18
C ILE A 554 12.75 -16.19 25.89
N GLY A 555 13.94 -16.26 25.28
CA GLY A 555 15.16 -15.76 25.91
C GLY A 555 15.21 -14.23 26.04
N GLY A 556 14.63 -13.51 25.07
CA GLY A 556 14.50 -12.06 25.07
C GLY A 556 13.39 -11.51 25.98
N ARG A 557 12.66 -12.38 26.68
CA ARG A 557 11.52 -12.05 27.56
C ARG A 557 10.37 -11.31 26.85
N ASN A 558 10.09 -11.68 25.61
CA ASN A 558 8.95 -11.21 24.82
C ASN A 558 7.84 -12.28 24.88
N SER A 559 7.24 -12.46 26.06
CA SER A 559 6.32 -13.57 26.33
C SER A 559 5.05 -13.57 25.48
N LYS A 560 4.51 -12.40 25.12
CA LYS A 560 3.32 -12.28 24.26
C LYS A 560 3.54 -12.93 22.90
N TYR A 561 4.56 -12.49 22.17
CA TYR A 561 4.94 -13.07 20.87
C TYR A 561 5.37 -14.54 20.98
N ALA A 562 5.98 -14.96 22.09
CA ALA A 562 6.30 -16.37 22.31
C ALA A 562 5.01 -17.23 22.41
N ILE A 563 3.99 -16.73 23.10
CA ILE A 563 2.69 -17.40 23.21
C ILE A 563 1.99 -17.40 21.85
N GLU A 564 1.95 -16.29 21.13
CA GLU A 564 1.37 -16.21 19.79
C GLU A 564 2.01 -17.19 18.80
N ILE A 565 3.33 -17.35 18.83
CA ILE A 565 4.01 -18.35 18.00
C ILE A 565 3.66 -19.77 18.45
N LEU A 566 3.54 -20.05 19.76
CA LEU A 566 3.11 -21.37 20.24
C LEU A 566 1.68 -21.69 19.80
N GLU A 567 0.77 -20.72 19.89
CA GLU A 567 -0.60 -20.80 19.37
C GLU A 567 -0.59 -21.12 17.88
N LEU A 568 0.23 -20.38 17.11
CA LEU A 568 0.36 -20.60 15.68
C LEU A 568 0.92 -21.99 15.37
N LEU A 569 2.04 -22.39 15.98
CA LEU A 569 2.66 -23.71 15.77
C LEU A 569 1.72 -24.87 16.15
N GLN A 570 0.94 -24.71 17.22
CA GLN A 570 -0.12 -25.65 17.60
C GLN A 570 -1.22 -25.72 16.53
N ALA A 571 -1.50 -24.60 15.88
CA ALA A 571 -2.56 -24.42 14.90
C ALA A 571 -2.11 -24.55 13.44
N LEU A 572 -0.81 -24.68 13.10
CA LEU A 572 -0.35 -24.64 11.70
C LEU A 572 -0.90 -25.79 10.84
N HIS A 573 -1.35 -26.88 11.46
CA HIS A 573 -2.05 -27.96 10.77
C HIS A 573 -3.53 -27.64 10.46
N LEU A 574 -4.04 -26.50 10.95
CA LEU A 574 -5.43 -26.04 10.88
C LEU A 574 -5.70 -25.20 9.62
N GLU A 575 -5.39 -25.74 8.45
CA GLU A 575 -5.98 -25.33 7.16
C GLU A 575 -5.26 -24.26 6.31
N GLU A 576 -5.25 -24.58 5.01
CA GLU A 576 -4.57 -23.89 3.92
C GLU A 576 -5.09 -22.46 3.68
N PHE A 577 -6.37 -22.22 3.96
CA PHE A 577 -7.01 -20.92 3.71
C PHE A 577 -6.33 -19.79 4.49
N MET A 578 -6.06 -19.97 5.79
CA MET A 578 -5.44 -18.94 6.60
C MET A 578 -4.05 -18.56 6.08
N ARG A 579 -3.23 -19.59 5.80
CA ARG A 579 -1.85 -19.44 5.34
C ARG A 579 -1.80 -18.73 3.99
N THR A 580 -2.69 -19.12 3.07
CA THR A 580 -2.66 -18.64 1.68
C THR A 580 -3.42 -17.35 1.43
N ARG A 581 -4.38 -16.99 2.31
CA ARG A 581 -5.27 -15.83 2.10
C ARG A 581 -5.14 -14.75 3.15
N CYS A 582 -4.75 -15.08 4.39
CA CYS A 582 -4.94 -14.18 5.54
C CYS A 582 -3.63 -13.64 6.13
N TRP A 583 -2.46 -14.15 5.75
CA TRP A 583 -1.17 -13.63 6.25
C TRP A 583 -0.69 -12.42 5.46
N LEU A 584 -0.84 -12.47 4.14
CA LEU A 584 -0.33 -11.48 3.21
C LEU A 584 -1.42 -11.09 2.21
N VAL A 585 -1.45 -9.81 1.85
CA VAL A 585 -2.28 -9.24 0.79
C VAL A 585 -1.42 -8.71 -0.34
N ASN A 586 -1.97 -8.73 -1.56
CA ASN A 586 -1.31 -8.18 -2.73
C ASN A 586 -2.27 -7.29 -3.51
N PHE A 587 -2.08 -5.97 -3.40
CA PHE A 587 -2.88 -4.98 -4.15
C PHE A 587 -2.38 -4.78 -5.59
N HIS A 588 -1.32 -5.49 -5.96
CA HIS A 588 -0.65 -5.37 -7.25
C HIS A 588 -0.63 -6.71 -7.99
N ARG A 589 -0.25 -6.68 -9.27
CA ARG A 589 -0.12 -7.90 -10.09
C ARG A 589 1.21 -8.64 -9.87
N GLY A 590 2.23 -7.95 -9.36
CA GLY A 590 3.59 -8.48 -9.25
C GLY A 590 3.80 -9.38 -8.04
N CYS A 591 4.73 -10.33 -8.16
CA CYS A 591 4.99 -11.38 -7.17
C CYS A 591 5.94 -10.94 -6.04
N GLU A 592 6.52 -9.73 -6.11
CA GLU A 592 7.39 -9.16 -5.05
C GLU A 592 6.75 -7.96 -4.33
N HIS A 593 5.41 -7.92 -4.29
CA HIS A 593 4.63 -6.80 -3.74
C HIS A 593 3.66 -7.22 -2.62
N PHE A 594 3.85 -8.41 -2.05
CA PHE A 594 3.05 -8.85 -0.92
C PHE A 594 3.29 -7.97 0.31
N THR A 595 2.22 -7.69 1.04
CA THR A 595 2.20 -6.87 2.23
C THR A 595 1.51 -7.65 3.35
N PRO A 596 2.12 -7.80 4.54
CA PRO A 596 1.41 -8.39 5.68
C PRO A 596 0.17 -7.60 6.05
N VAL A 597 -0.90 -8.32 6.43
CA VAL A 597 -2.24 -7.77 6.62
C VAL A 597 -2.29 -6.64 7.65
N ASP A 598 -1.61 -6.81 8.78
CA ASP A 598 -1.50 -5.79 9.83
C ASP A 598 -0.77 -4.53 9.36
N LYS A 599 0.20 -4.65 8.44
CA LYS A 599 0.81 -3.49 7.77
C LYS A 599 -0.13 -2.81 6.77
N ALA A 600 -0.98 -3.58 6.09
CA ALA A 600 -2.01 -3.01 5.22
C ALA A 600 -3.04 -2.22 6.04
N GLN A 601 -3.42 -2.74 7.20
CA GLN A 601 -4.28 -2.03 8.16
C GLN A 601 -3.63 -0.74 8.66
N GLU A 602 -2.34 -0.76 9.02
CA GLU A 602 -1.63 0.46 9.45
C GLU A 602 -1.59 1.53 8.34
N LYS A 603 -1.56 1.14 7.05
CA LYS A 603 -1.71 2.10 5.94
C LYS A 603 -3.09 2.74 5.92
N ASN A 604 -4.16 1.97 6.10
CA ASN A 604 -5.54 2.49 6.16
C ASN A 604 -5.72 3.41 7.37
N ILE A 605 -5.16 3.04 8.52
CA ILE A 605 -5.12 3.87 9.73
C ILE A 605 -4.40 5.19 9.48
N LYS A 606 -3.24 5.15 8.81
CA LYS A 606 -2.52 6.36 8.39
C LYS A 606 -3.37 7.21 7.44
N ALA A 607 -4.11 6.59 6.52
CA ALA A 607 -4.99 7.31 5.60
C ALA A 607 -6.10 8.06 6.37
N VAL A 608 -6.75 7.42 7.34
CA VAL A 608 -7.75 8.06 8.22
C VAL A 608 -7.12 9.19 9.06
N LYS A 609 -5.96 8.96 9.67
CA LYS A 609 -5.31 9.89 10.61
C LYS A 609 -4.65 11.10 9.94
N VAL A 610 -4.05 10.90 8.77
CA VAL A 610 -3.08 11.82 8.17
C VAL A 610 -3.53 12.27 6.78
N THR A 611 -3.78 11.35 5.86
CA THR A 611 -4.04 11.68 4.45
C THR A 611 -5.41 12.32 4.25
N PHE A 612 -6.47 11.68 4.75
CA PHE A 612 -7.87 12.12 4.65
C PHE A 612 -8.37 12.70 5.96
N ARG A 613 -7.44 13.24 6.76
CA ARG A 613 -7.75 13.75 8.09
C ARG A 613 -8.85 14.80 8.03
N VAL A 614 -9.89 14.60 8.82
CA VAL A 614 -10.91 15.63 9.05
C VAL A 614 -10.33 16.72 9.96
N ILE A 615 -10.42 17.97 9.53
CA ILE A 615 -9.91 19.14 10.26
C ILE A 615 -11.05 20.14 10.44
N GLY A 616 -11.07 20.83 11.59
CA GLY A 616 -12.00 21.90 11.88
C GLY A 616 -13.08 21.53 12.91
N PRO A 617 -14.06 22.40 13.15
CA PRO A 617 -15.08 22.22 14.18
C PRO A 617 -16.01 21.01 13.93
N PHE A 618 -16.05 20.51 12.70
CA PHE A 618 -16.83 19.32 12.30
C PHE A 618 -15.97 18.05 12.22
N ALA A 619 -14.75 18.06 12.76
CA ALA A 619 -13.92 16.86 12.92
C ALA A 619 -14.43 16.00 14.08
N THR A 620 -15.62 15.42 13.92
CA THR A 620 -16.20 14.47 14.89
C THR A 620 -15.92 13.04 14.46
N TRP A 621 -16.00 12.10 15.42
CA TRP A 621 -15.89 10.67 15.13
C TRP A 621 -16.97 10.18 14.17
N ASP A 622 -18.21 10.65 14.32
CA ASP A 622 -19.30 10.32 13.39
C ASP A 622 -18.97 10.71 11.95
N HIS A 623 -18.36 11.88 11.75
CA HIS A 623 -17.97 12.31 10.40
C HIS A 623 -16.80 11.49 9.87
N ILE A 624 -15.81 11.18 10.71
CA ILE A 624 -14.69 10.28 10.34
C ILE A 624 -15.23 8.91 9.94
N GLY A 625 -16.12 8.33 10.75
CA GLY A 625 -16.78 7.05 10.47
C GLY A 625 -17.48 7.07 9.12
N LYS A 626 -18.34 8.07 8.88
CA LYS A 626 -19.10 8.23 7.63
C LYS A 626 -18.25 8.33 6.36
N ILE A 627 -17.05 8.90 6.43
CA ILE A 627 -16.20 9.08 5.23
C ILE A 627 -15.12 7.99 5.10
N SER A 628 -14.85 7.22 6.15
CA SER A 628 -13.79 6.19 6.15
C SER A 628 -13.97 5.16 5.02
N PRO A 629 -15.19 4.66 4.73
CA PRO A 629 -15.38 3.72 3.63
C PRO A 629 -15.06 4.27 2.25
N ALA A 630 -15.11 5.59 2.04
CA ALA A 630 -14.76 6.21 0.76
C ALA A 630 -13.25 6.27 0.50
N ILE A 631 -12.39 6.06 1.52
CA ILE A 631 -10.94 6.24 1.44
C ILE A 631 -10.31 5.42 0.29
N PRO A 632 -10.56 4.10 0.13
CA PRO A 632 -9.99 3.33 -0.96
C PRO A 632 -10.36 3.89 -2.35
N SER A 633 -11.61 4.36 -2.52
CA SER A 633 -12.05 4.97 -3.77
C SER A 633 -11.35 6.32 -4.02
N LEU A 634 -11.16 7.14 -3.00
CA LEU A 634 -10.44 8.40 -3.11
C LEU A 634 -8.95 8.21 -3.41
N GLU A 635 -8.32 7.19 -2.83
CA GLU A 635 -6.94 6.80 -3.16
C GLU A 635 -6.84 6.32 -4.62
N ALA A 636 -7.81 5.53 -5.10
CA ALA A 636 -7.84 5.10 -6.49
C ALA A 636 -7.97 6.29 -7.46
N VAL A 637 -8.81 7.28 -7.13
CA VAL A 637 -8.93 8.54 -7.89
C VAL A 637 -7.61 9.31 -7.90
N GLN A 638 -6.93 9.40 -6.75
CA GLN A 638 -5.63 10.04 -6.65
C GLN A 638 -4.59 9.39 -7.56
N HIS A 639 -4.40 8.07 -7.44
CA HIS A 639 -3.41 7.33 -8.24
C HIS A 639 -3.73 7.41 -9.74
N HIS A 640 -5.02 7.32 -10.10
CA HIS A 640 -5.45 7.49 -11.49
C HIS A 640 -5.04 8.87 -12.01
N MET A 641 -5.39 9.94 -11.31
CA MET A 641 -5.07 11.31 -11.74
C MET A 641 -3.57 11.59 -11.81
N GLU A 642 -2.78 11.11 -10.84
CA GLU A 642 -1.31 11.23 -10.85
C GLU A 642 -0.71 10.56 -12.10
N LYS A 643 -1.25 9.40 -12.50
CA LYS A 643 -0.86 8.70 -13.73
C LYS A 643 -1.28 9.45 -14.99
N GLN A 644 -2.48 10.04 -15.00
CA GLN A 644 -3.02 10.76 -16.16
C GLN A 644 -2.28 12.08 -16.42
N VAL A 645 -2.06 12.88 -15.38
CA VAL A 645 -1.43 14.21 -15.53
C VAL A 645 0.09 14.10 -15.63
N ARG A 646 0.67 12.94 -15.26
CA ARG A 646 2.12 12.69 -15.17
C ARG A 646 2.80 13.90 -14.56
N THR A 647 2.66 14.15 -13.26
CA THR A 647 3.27 15.32 -12.60
C THR A 647 4.75 15.40 -12.96
N VAL A 648 5.09 16.21 -13.97
CA VAL A 648 6.32 16.11 -14.78
C VAL A 648 7.58 16.30 -13.93
N TYR A 649 7.44 16.84 -12.72
CA TYR A 649 8.52 17.30 -11.87
C TYR A 649 8.74 16.51 -10.58
N ARG A 650 7.76 15.73 -10.13
CA ARG A 650 7.90 14.94 -8.91
C ARG A 650 7.71 13.49 -9.29
N GLY A 651 8.79 12.71 -9.14
CA GLY A 651 8.70 11.26 -9.28
C GLY A 651 7.59 10.74 -8.38
N SER A 652 6.81 9.79 -8.89
CA SER A 652 5.85 9.03 -8.09
C SER A 652 6.54 8.14 -7.05
N SER A 653 7.87 8.01 -7.13
CA SER A 653 8.73 7.30 -6.20
C SER A 653 9.80 8.21 -5.60
N HIS A 654 10.08 8.03 -4.32
CA HIS A 654 11.26 8.60 -3.68
C HIS A 654 12.48 7.75 -4.06
N THR A 655 13.47 8.36 -4.72
CA THR A 655 14.79 7.73 -4.86
C THR A 655 15.48 7.73 -3.51
N SER A 656 15.82 6.55 -3.00
CA SER A 656 16.60 6.44 -1.76
C SER A 656 18.04 6.91 -2.01
N PRO A 657 18.64 7.72 -1.13
CA PRO A 657 20.06 8.03 -1.19
C PRO A 657 20.90 6.74 -1.15
N SER A 658 22.07 6.73 -1.80
CA SER A 658 22.99 5.59 -1.73
C SER A 658 23.49 5.40 -0.30
N HIS A 659 23.42 4.15 0.19
CA HIS A 659 23.89 3.76 1.51
C HIS A 659 25.36 3.31 1.56
N GLU A 660 26.08 3.38 0.44
CA GLU A 660 27.44 2.82 0.31
C GLU A 660 28.43 3.46 1.29
N LYS A 661 28.32 4.78 1.51
CA LYS A 661 29.18 5.48 2.48
C LYS A 661 28.97 4.96 3.91
N ASP A 662 27.73 4.63 4.28
CA ASP A 662 27.41 4.09 5.60
C ASP A 662 28.08 2.72 5.77
N VAL A 663 27.88 1.83 4.80
CA VAL A 663 28.43 0.46 4.80
C VAL A 663 29.95 0.48 4.87
N LYS A 664 30.60 1.31 4.04
CA LYS A 664 32.06 1.45 4.06
C LYS A 664 32.57 1.97 5.41
N THR A 665 31.93 2.98 5.98
CA THR A 665 32.36 3.57 7.26
C THR A 665 32.27 2.56 8.40
N LEU A 666 31.20 1.75 8.44
CA LEU A 666 31.09 0.65 9.40
C LEU A 666 32.12 -0.45 9.14
N GLY A 667 32.33 -0.83 7.88
CA GLY A 667 33.31 -1.84 7.48
C GLY A 667 34.74 -1.46 7.89
N ASP A 668 35.15 -0.21 7.65
CA ASP A 668 36.45 0.32 8.07
C ASP A 668 36.63 0.23 9.60
N ALA A 669 35.58 0.53 10.38
CA ALA A 669 35.60 0.42 11.84
C ALA A 669 35.74 -1.03 12.33
N TYR A 670 35.08 -1.98 11.65
CA TYR A 670 35.19 -3.41 11.97
C TYR A 670 36.56 -4.00 11.63
N VAL A 671 37.17 -3.58 10.52
CA VAL A 671 38.55 -3.94 10.18
C VAL A 671 39.51 -3.40 11.23
N ALA A 672 39.39 -2.11 11.58
CA ALA A 672 40.25 -1.47 12.57
C ALA A 672 40.16 -2.12 13.97
N SER A 673 39.01 -2.70 14.30
CA SER A 673 38.76 -3.35 15.59
C SER A 673 38.93 -4.87 15.56
N HIS A 674 39.42 -5.45 14.45
CA HIS A 674 39.61 -6.89 14.26
C HIS A 674 38.37 -7.75 14.59
N VAL A 675 37.16 -7.23 14.35
CA VAL A 675 35.87 -7.85 14.78
C VAL A 675 35.67 -9.27 14.26
N HIS A 676 36.18 -9.55 13.06
CA HIS A 676 36.03 -10.84 12.37
C HIS A 676 37.33 -11.65 12.32
N GLU A 677 38.34 -11.26 13.10
CA GLU A 677 39.62 -11.97 13.19
C GLU A 677 39.74 -12.62 14.56
N PHE A 678 40.22 -13.86 14.61
CA PHE A 678 40.39 -14.54 15.89
C PHE A 678 41.56 -13.95 16.65
N VAL A 679 41.26 -13.40 17.83
CA VAL A 679 42.22 -12.85 18.78
C VAL A 679 42.09 -13.64 20.10
N PRO A 680 43.06 -14.51 20.43
CA PRO A 680 43.03 -15.29 21.67
C PRO A 680 42.88 -14.40 22.91
N GLY A 681 41.90 -14.71 23.76
CA GLY A 681 41.66 -13.97 25.01
C GLY A 681 41.10 -12.56 24.82
N CYS A 682 40.51 -12.25 23.66
CA CYS A 682 39.78 -11.00 23.47
C CYS A 682 38.52 -10.96 24.36
N HIS A 683 38.45 -9.98 25.25
CA HIS A 683 37.34 -9.76 26.17
C HIS A 683 36.64 -8.44 25.89
N ILE A 684 35.32 -8.41 26.08
CA ILE A 684 34.51 -7.19 25.99
C ILE A 684 34.53 -6.52 27.37
N GLU A 685 35.24 -5.38 27.49
CA GLU A 685 35.42 -4.68 28.77
C GLU A 685 34.11 -4.11 29.34
N GLY A 686 33.25 -3.59 28.47
CA GLY A 686 31.99 -2.96 28.86
C GLY A 686 30.91 -4.00 29.18
N LYS A 687 30.46 -4.07 30.44
CA LYS A 687 29.35 -4.97 30.82
C LYS A 687 28.06 -4.75 30.01
N ASN A 688 27.81 -3.51 29.60
CA ASN A 688 26.65 -3.15 28.78
C ASN A 688 26.83 -3.50 27.29
N ASP A 689 28.06 -3.80 26.87
CA ASP A 689 28.42 -4.16 25.49
C ASP A 689 28.38 -5.68 25.26
N ILE A 690 28.25 -6.48 26.33
CA ILE A 690 28.11 -7.94 26.27
C ILE A 690 26.65 -8.30 25.94
N ALA A 691 26.46 -8.93 24.78
CA ALA A 691 25.18 -9.47 24.34
C ALA A 691 24.99 -10.91 24.83
N PHE A 692 23.86 -11.17 25.49
CA PHE A 692 23.47 -12.52 25.88
C PHE A 692 22.87 -13.29 24.69
N ASP A 693 23.08 -14.61 24.59
CA ASP A 693 22.45 -15.43 23.55
C ASP A 693 20.98 -15.73 23.90
N PHE A 694 20.08 -14.89 23.39
CA PHE A 694 18.64 -15.06 23.59
C PHE A 694 18.11 -16.36 22.99
N VAL A 695 18.67 -16.85 21.89
CA VAL A 695 18.22 -18.10 21.26
C VAL A 695 18.58 -19.27 22.17
N GLN A 696 19.83 -19.35 22.61
CA GLN A 696 20.26 -20.41 23.53
C GLN A 696 19.48 -20.39 24.84
N GLN A 697 19.29 -19.22 25.46
CA GLN A 697 18.48 -19.08 26.67
C GLN A 697 17.02 -19.49 26.44
N GLY A 698 16.47 -19.17 25.28
CA GLY A 698 15.15 -19.58 24.86
C GLY A 698 14.98 -21.09 24.79
N THR A 699 15.90 -21.76 24.10
CA THR A 699 15.91 -23.22 23.96
C THR A 699 15.95 -23.91 25.33
N HIS A 700 16.76 -23.43 26.27
CA HIS A 700 16.83 -23.98 27.63
C HIS A 700 15.53 -23.81 28.42
N ASN A 701 14.80 -22.71 28.19
CA ASN A 701 13.56 -22.39 28.90
C ASN A 701 12.29 -22.90 28.19
N LEU A 702 12.41 -23.44 26.98
CA LEU A 702 11.28 -23.82 26.13
C LEU A 702 10.32 -24.80 26.82
N TRP A 703 10.83 -25.85 27.46
CA TRP A 703 10.00 -26.85 28.14
C TRP A 703 9.13 -26.21 29.23
N LYS A 704 9.69 -25.26 29.98
CA LYS A 704 8.99 -24.54 31.05
C LYS A 704 7.92 -23.63 30.46
N THR A 705 8.22 -22.93 29.37
CA THR A 705 7.26 -22.07 28.67
C THR A 705 6.09 -22.88 28.13
N ILE A 706 6.34 -24.03 27.49
CA ILE A 706 5.28 -24.92 26.98
C ILE A 706 4.37 -25.40 28.11
N ALA A 707 4.94 -25.84 29.23
CA ALA A 707 4.15 -26.28 30.39
C ALA A 707 3.26 -25.15 30.93
N GLN A 708 3.83 -23.96 31.15
CA GLN A 708 3.07 -22.80 31.64
C GLN A 708 1.96 -22.35 30.69
N TRP A 709 2.25 -22.34 29.38
CA TRP A 709 1.27 -22.03 28.34
C TRP A 709 0.13 -23.06 28.32
N TRP A 710 0.46 -24.35 28.43
CA TRP A 710 -0.54 -25.42 28.42
C TRP A 710 -1.44 -25.42 29.67
N ASP A 711 -0.88 -25.15 30.84
CA ASP A 711 -1.65 -25.05 32.10
C ASP A 711 -2.73 -23.95 32.01
N GLN A 712 -2.45 -22.86 31.28
CA GLN A 712 -3.41 -21.78 31.05
C GLN A 712 -4.48 -22.10 30.01
N ARG A 713 -4.31 -23.19 29.25
CA ARG A 713 -5.18 -23.59 28.14
C ARG A 713 -6.05 -24.82 28.44
N SER A 714 -5.57 -25.70 29.32
CA SER A 714 -6.17 -26.99 29.63
C SER A 714 -7.36 -26.88 30.59
N PHE A 715 -8.38 -26.13 30.20
CA PHE A 715 -9.66 -26.07 30.91
C PHE A 715 -10.80 -26.63 30.06
N PRO A 716 -11.81 -27.29 30.67
CA PRO A 716 -12.99 -27.75 29.94
C PRO A 716 -13.74 -26.56 29.33
N ARG A 717 -14.00 -26.61 28.02
CA ARG A 717 -14.86 -25.64 27.34
C ARG A 717 -16.30 -26.13 27.30
N ALA A 718 -17.26 -25.23 27.48
CA ALA A 718 -18.68 -25.54 27.33
C ALA A 718 -19.00 -25.83 25.85
N THR A 719 -19.78 -26.88 25.58
CA THR A 719 -20.22 -27.28 24.23
C THR A 719 -21.70 -27.05 24.00
N GLU A 720 -22.44 -26.64 25.03
CA GLU A 720 -23.88 -26.42 24.95
C GLU A 720 -24.20 -25.17 24.11
N GLN A 721 -25.24 -25.26 23.29
CA GLN A 721 -25.75 -24.17 22.47
C GLN A 721 -27.11 -23.76 23.07
N VAL A 722 -27.11 -22.68 23.84
CA VAL A 722 -28.33 -22.12 24.44
C VAL A 722 -28.56 -20.75 23.83
N TYR A 723 -29.53 -20.67 22.92
CA TYR A 723 -30.04 -19.41 22.38
C TYR A 723 -31.33 -19.08 23.13
N CYS A 724 -31.39 -17.92 23.79
CA CYS A 724 -32.63 -17.45 24.40
C CYS A 724 -33.49 -16.82 23.31
N ASP A 725 -34.71 -17.33 23.12
CA ASP A 725 -35.76 -16.65 22.36
C ASP A 725 -36.23 -15.45 23.19
N LEU A 726 -35.62 -14.28 22.98
CA LEU A 726 -36.15 -13.02 23.50
C LEU A 726 -36.42 -12.06 22.35
N ASP A 727 -37.63 -11.50 22.42
CA ASP A 727 -38.23 -10.46 21.57
C ASP A 727 -38.89 -10.94 20.26
N VAL A 728 -39.94 -11.76 20.43
CA VAL A 728 -41.15 -11.65 19.59
C VAL A 728 -42.16 -10.80 20.38
N ASP A 729 -42.08 -9.48 20.24
CA ASP A 729 -43.20 -8.54 20.44
C ASP A 729 -42.96 -7.24 19.63
#